data_AF-A0A3N1X9C6-F1
#
_entry.id   AF-A0A3N1X9C6-F1
#
_cell.length_a   1.000
_cell.length_b   1.000
_cell.length_c   1.000
_cell.angle_alpha   90.00
_cell.angle_beta   90.00
_cell.angle_gamma   90.00
#
_symmetry.space_group_name_H-M   'P 1'
#
loop_
_entity.id
_entity.type
_entity.pdbx_description
1 polymer ?
#
loop_
_entity_poly.entity_id
_entity_poly.type
_entity_poly.pdbx_seq_one_letter_code
_entity_poly.pdbx_strand_id
1 'polypeptide(L)'
;MNISHLLAHTRDAVQGLSVTDSGSCVLFFSVSDSMSRAQTLSVRAKTFDQAWLDGAQKLHRLVTQAKLKAAWLRIDRVDELKMLDWQALKAMLGQSKRNYFPHGIAFDAACQTAMLEYELGANALLYDIREDNCSPNAANLKAYGRQRYNRELAWPAMDDTPVWIFSTRAVFSDGQSCVELESEGPFRGYRKLPQWGEEQVIERVKSATQYLADQIQPSGRYHYGWFPCFDKPIPTYNTLRHASSTYALLEGWELTGETSQRKAIERALDDLDRRLIHRTTLPDGTQAAFLVDTGNEIKLGGNAVCILAFVKYTELTDDRRYLPLLEQLALGVLHLQQQDGSFVHVLNHPDLSVKERQRIIYYDGEAAFGLMRLYGLTQDGRWLACVERAFEHFIAAKHWKAHDHWLSYCVNELTLYRPDERYYRFGLDNVRDHLDFVLQRITTYPTLLELMMAARQMIERMQSDPQRAALLRGFDLDKFHRALEFRARYLLNGHFWPELALFFKNPARIVGSFFIRHHSFRVRIDDVEHYLSGYVAYWKYLRQTKTRPAHPEPAKDVESNPAKNRPRVGETASSVRPEPAPSCDPKSDGEAARVLFLQENLRAVGNGIEVSGVGRARLFHRDLGIPADILTSNFNPGLQAHVENLKRSEKLPAACTVFNVYEWLTRMHASGLVGPLPAHPTDAPEDFISESAPMSTPHGALTRRSYRQSRTGPLLVEDFVIDGQHVVLRKTYASKPGHPARLATVRLHAIDDQPVDYPSEGDFVCAMMAVNLDRRNAWHFIVDKNKMYRRLRHSAVNRHIHHTLTAVLHNTHVLEDGRYKGSYRHLIQEPSCSDRIVSLTEEQFGDLTTEGVPAAKLLHIPHPIAAQQTEALDLLDPQGLRVIYLARYASEKRHHLLLDAFEEVVKQLPHAELHTYGVGALQDELAQRVHATPALAGQVHIHGYAEDVSSVYRQASLAVMSSKEEGFPLFGLECQAHGCPLVAFAVKYGPRDLLEGRNAGLLITPGDTKALARAVVELLRDPARRQSMRAAALESVRRFSHDRVADKWRDWHADMTRLLAERKSSSLAPNAALQPTAAAMVEGP
;
A
#
# COMPACT_ATOMS: atom_id res chain seq x y z
N MET A 1 -6.98 46.19 -3.06
CA MET A 1 -8.39 45.84 -3.35
C MET A 1 -9.14 45.85 -2.03
N ASN A 2 -10.36 46.39 -1.97
CA ASN A 2 -11.18 46.38 -0.74
C ASN A 2 -12.10 45.16 -0.75
N ILE A 3 -12.39 44.57 0.41
CA ILE A 3 -13.30 43.41 0.55
C ILE A 3 -14.69 43.67 -0.04
N SER A 4 -15.18 44.92 -0.06
CA SER A 4 -16.42 45.29 -0.74
C SER A 4 -16.42 44.95 -2.23
N HIS A 5 -15.26 45.12 -2.90
CA HIS A 5 -15.09 44.78 -4.32
C HIS A 5 -15.18 43.27 -4.54
N LEU A 6 -14.48 42.48 -3.72
CA LEU A 6 -14.53 41.02 -3.78
C LEU A 6 -15.95 40.50 -3.53
N LEU A 7 -16.65 41.03 -2.53
CA LEU A 7 -18.04 40.65 -2.24
C LEU A 7 -18.97 40.98 -3.41
N ALA A 8 -18.91 42.20 -3.94
CA ALA A 8 -19.74 42.63 -5.07
C ALA A 8 -19.52 41.73 -6.30
N HIS A 9 -18.27 41.37 -6.60
CA HIS A 9 -17.92 40.53 -7.74
C HIS A 9 -18.35 39.05 -7.60
N THR A 10 -18.63 38.60 -6.38
CA THR A 10 -18.86 37.18 -6.08
C THR A 10 -20.34 36.86 -5.82
N ARG A 11 -21.14 37.84 -5.38
CA ARG A 11 -22.52 37.63 -4.91
C ARG A 11 -23.40 36.90 -5.93
N ASP A 12 -23.50 37.44 -7.13
CA ASP A 12 -24.47 36.95 -8.12
C ASP A 12 -24.12 35.53 -8.58
N ALA A 13 -22.82 35.21 -8.70
CA ALA A 13 -22.34 33.87 -9.01
C ALA A 13 -22.70 32.86 -7.91
N VAL A 14 -22.55 33.22 -6.63
CA VAL A 14 -22.94 32.34 -5.50
C VAL A 14 -24.46 32.18 -5.42
N GLN A 15 -25.21 33.25 -5.69
CA GLN A 15 -26.67 33.21 -5.72
C GLN A 15 -27.18 32.26 -6.81
N GLY A 16 -26.52 32.28 -7.98
CA GLY A 16 -26.83 31.45 -9.14
C GLY A 16 -26.45 29.97 -9.01
N LEU A 17 -25.74 29.56 -7.95
CA LEU A 17 -25.44 28.15 -7.71
C LEU A 17 -26.73 27.35 -7.51
N SER A 18 -26.97 26.38 -8.39
CA SER A 18 -28.06 25.41 -8.24
C SER A 18 -27.75 24.51 -7.04
N VAL A 19 -28.50 24.63 -5.95
CA VAL A 19 -28.37 23.78 -4.76
C VAL A 19 -29.71 23.11 -4.45
N THR A 20 -29.66 22.03 -3.68
CA THR A 20 -30.84 21.34 -3.16
C THR A 20 -31.58 22.24 -2.17
N ASP A 21 -32.90 22.40 -2.33
CA ASP A 21 -33.70 23.26 -1.45
C ASP A 21 -33.82 22.63 -0.05
N SER A 22 -33.22 23.29 0.94
CA SER A 22 -33.11 22.81 2.32
C SER A 22 -33.81 23.73 3.33
N GLY A 23 -34.60 24.72 2.87
CA GLY A 23 -35.36 25.64 3.73
C GLY A 23 -34.53 26.63 4.57
N SER A 24 -33.19 26.57 4.51
CA SER A 24 -32.28 27.57 5.09
C SER A 24 -30.96 27.61 4.31
N CYS A 25 -30.32 28.77 4.21
CA CYS A 25 -29.06 28.97 3.50
C CYS A 25 -27.88 29.02 4.48
N VAL A 26 -26.86 28.18 4.27
CA VAL A 26 -25.58 28.22 5.00
C VAL A 26 -24.46 28.60 4.03
N LEU A 27 -23.73 29.67 4.37
CA LEU A 27 -22.60 30.17 3.59
C LEU A 27 -21.33 30.18 4.46
N PHE A 28 -20.22 29.73 3.88
CA PHE A 28 -18.87 29.90 4.43
C PHE A 28 -18.13 30.96 3.62
N PHE A 29 -17.54 31.94 4.30
CA PHE A 29 -16.71 32.99 3.69
C PHE A 29 -15.27 32.73 4.12
N SER A 30 -14.42 32.31 3.18
CA SER A 30 -12.98 32.10 3.38
C SER A 30 -12.19 33.22 2.71
N VAL A 31 -11.52 34.08 3.48
CA VAL A 31 -10.75 35.23 2.96
C VAL A 31 -9.27 35.10 3.28
N SER A 32 -8.40 35.41 2.31
CA SER A 32 -6.95 35.40 2.46
C SER A 32 -6.33 36.65 1.81
N ASP A 33 -5.17 37.06 2.30
CA ASP A 33 -4.30 38.07 1.69
C ASP A 33 -3.32 37.47 0.66
N SER A 34 -3.55 36.20 0.26
CA SER A 34 -2.68 35.34 -0.57
C SER A 34 -1.37 34.87 0.10
N MET A 35 -0.94 35.52 1.18
CA MET A 35 0.31 35.20 1.87
C MET A 35 0.08 34.29 3.09
N SER A 36 -1.08 34.43 3.72
CA SER A 36 -1.46 33.74 4.94
C SER A 36 -2.67 32.85 4.71
N ARG A 37 -2.74 31.75 5.47
CA ARG A 37 -3.93 30.89 5.55
C ARG A 37 -5.20 31.72 5.70
N ALA A 38 -6.23 31.34 4.96
CA ALA A 38 -7.52 31.99 4.99
C ALA A 38 -8.16 31.96 6.39
N GLN A 39 -8.90 33.03 6.69
CA GLN A 39 -9.81 33.08 7.81
C GLN A 39 -11.21 32.74 7.30
N THR A 40 -11.84 31.73 7.90
CA THR A 40 -13.14 31.22 7.47
C THR A 40 -14.20 31.43 8.54
N LEU A 41 -15.29 32.10 8.17
CA LEU A 41 -16.50 32.25 8.98
C LEU A 41 -17.69 31.59 8.30
N SER A 42 -18.67 31.14 9.08
CA SER A 42 -19.94 30.62 8.57
C SER A 42 -21.13 31.45 9.05
N VAL A 43 -22.18 31.50 8.24
CA VAL A 43 -23.46 32.13 8.55
C VAL A 43 -24.61 31.26 8.06
N ARG A 44 -25.70 31.27 8.81
CA ARG A 44 -26.95 30.59 8.46
C ARG A 44 -28.10 31.58 8.55
N ALA A 45 -28.96 31.61 7.53
CA ALA A 45 -30.20 32.38 7.56
C ALA A 45 -31.31 31.66 6.78
N LYS A 46 -32.55 32.17 6.85
CA LYS A 46 -33.69 31.60 6.12
C LYS A 46 -33.57 31.79 4.61
N THR A 47 -33.01 32.92 4.19
CA THR A 47 -32.86 33.28 2.77
C THR A 47 -31.40 33.52 2.42
N PHE A 48 -31.08 33.40 1.13
CA PHE A 48 -29.75 33.74 0.63
C PHE A 48 -29.35 35.18 0.94
N ASP A 49 -30.24 36.15 0.69
CA ASP A 49 -29.95 37.57 0.88
C ASP A 49 -29.62 37.91 2.34
N GLN A 50 -30.33 37.32 3.30
CA GLN A 50 -30.04 37.53 4.71
C GLN A 50 -28.71 36.88 5.10
N ALA A 51 -28.45 35.64 4.65
CA ALA A 51 -27.17 34.96 4.91
C ALA A 51 -26.01 35.76 4.32
N TRP A 52 -26.18 36.29 3.11
CA TRP A 52 -25.18 37.12 2.44
C TRP A 52 -24.92 38.41 3.20
N LEU A 53 -25.97 39.15 3.58
CA LEU A 53 -25.85 40.41 4.33
C LEU A 53 -25.12 40.19 5.66
N ASP A 54 -25.53 39.19 6.43
CA ASP A 54 -24.92 38.86 7.73
C ASP A 54 -23.46 38.44 7.57
N GLY A 55 -23.18 37.61 6.56
CA GLY A 55 -21.82 37.15 6.23
C GLY A 55 -20.91 38.29 5.81
N ALA A 56 -21.37 39.15 4.89
CA ALA A 56 -20.64 40.31 4.41
C ALA A 56 -20.31 41.28 5.56
N GLN A 57 -21.26 41.57 6.45
CA GLN A 57 -21.03 42.43 7.61
C GLN A 57 -20.00 41.83 8.59
N LYS A 58 -20.09 40.52 8.88
CA LYS A 58 -19.11 39.83 9.74
C LYS A 58 -17.73 39.80 9.09
N LEU A 59 -17.66 39.55 7.80
CA LEU A 59 -16.40 39.52 7.05
C LEU A 59 -15.73 40.89 7.04
N HIS A 60 -16.50 41.97 6.84
CA HIS A 60 -16.01 43.34 6.96
C HIS A 60 -15.35 43.59 8.32
N ARG A 61 -16.01 43.23 9.43
CA ARG A 61 -15.45 43.38 10.78
C ARG A 61 -14.16 42.57 10.94
N LEU A 62 -14.15 41.31 10.49
CA LEU A 62 -12.99 40.44 10.58
C LEU A 62 -11.80 40.98 9.79
N VAL A 63 -12.00 41.40 8.54
CA VAL A 63 -10.94 41.96 7.69
C VAL A 63 -10.39 43.25 8.30
N THR A 64 -11.24 44.13 8.84
CA THR A 64 -10.81 45.36 9.51
C THR A 64 -10.05 45.08 10.81
N GLN A 65 -10.55 44.18 11.66
CA GLN A 65 -9.91 43.82 12.95
C GLN A 65 -8.55 43.14 12.73
N ALA A 66 -8.47 42.21 11.78
CA ALA A 66 -7.23 41.52 11.43
C ALA A 66 -6.26 42.38 10.60
N LYS A 67 -6.66 43.59 10.18
CA LYS A 67 -5.93 44.45 9.23
C LYS A 67 -5.53 43.70 7.96
N LEU A 68 -6.39 42.78 7.51
CA LEU A 68 -6.12 41.89 6.38
C LEU A 68 -6.27 42.65 5.07
N LYS A 69 -5.27 42.57 4.19
CA LYS A 69 -5.39 43.07 2.81
C LYS A 69 -5.99 41.98 1.94
N ALA A 70 -7.32 41.85 1.98
CA ALA A 70 -8.03 40.79 1.26
C ALA A 70 -7.69 40.79 -0.23
N ALA A 71 -7.17 39.66 -0.70
CA ALA A 71 -6.80 39.40 -2.09
C ALA A 71 -7.68 38.30 -2.70
N TRP A 72 -7.98 37.26 -1.92
CA TRP A 72 -8.76 36.11 -2.35
C TRP A 72 -9.97 35.90 -1.45
N LEU A 73 -11.11 35.62 -2.08
CA LEU A 73 -12.36 35.28 -1.42
C LEU A 73 -12.92 33.99 -2.04
N ARG A 74 -13.19 33.00 -1.19
CA ARG A 74 -13.93 31.81 -1.57
C ARG A 74 -15.20 31.71 -0.74
N ILE A 75 -16.33 31.53 -1.42
CA ILE A 75 -17.63 31.33 -0.80
C ILE A 75 -18.09 29.91 -1.08
N ASP A 76 -18.33 29.14 -0.02
CA ASP A 76 -18.92 27.80 -0.12
C ASP A 76 -20.37 27.86 0.39
N ARG A 77 -21.32 27.51 -0.47
CA ARG A 77 -22.73 27.32 -0.12
C ARG A 77 -22.96 25.84 0.13
N VAL A 78 -23.53 25.51 1.29
CA VAL A 78 -23.91 24.11 1.60
C VAL A 78 -25.01 23.68 0.63
N ASP A 79 -24.81 22.53 0.00
CA ASP A 79 -25.76 21.93 -0.95
C ASP A 79 -26.60 20.87 -0.26
N GLU A 80 -25.94 19.83 0.26
CA GLU A 80 -26.57 18.79 1.05
C GLU A 80 -25.97 18.75 2.45
N LEU A 81 -26.84 18.57 3.45
CA LEU A 81 -26.46 18.37 4.84
C LEU A 81 -27.09 17.07 5.32
N LYS A 82 -26.25 16.08 5.64
CA LYS A 82 -26.69 14.78 6.12
C LYS A 82 -26.22 14.58 7.55
N MET A 83 -27.18 14.39 8.46
CA MET A 83 -26.87 13.93 9.80
C MET A 83 -26.41 12.47 9.72
N LEU A 84 -25.33 12.17 10.43
CA LEU A 84 -24.83 10.84 10.73
C LEU A 84 -24.57 10.77 12.23
N ASP A 85 -24.43 9.57 12.77
CA ASP A 85 -23.74 9.41 14.03
C ASP A 85 -22.22 9.38 13.81
N TRP A 86 -21.46 9.63 14.88
CA TRP A 86 -20.00 9.67 14.82
C TRP A 86 -19.39 8.36 14.32
N GLN A 87 -20.03 7.26 14.69
CA GLN A 87 -19.80 5.91 14.22
C GLN A 87 -19.84 5.74 12.70
N ALA A 88 -20.93 6.15 12.05
CA ALA A 88 -21.10 6.06 10.62
C ALA A 88 -20.08 6.96 9.92
N LEU A 89 -19.75 8.13 10.49
CA LEU A 89 -18.67 8.96 9.98
C LEU A 89 -17.31 8.24 10.08
N LYS A 90 -16.96 7.61 11.21
CA LYS A 90 -15.72 6.82 11.33
C LYS A 90 -15.63 5.67 10.34
N ALA A 91 -16.74 4.98 10.09
CA ALA A 91 -16.83 3.95 9.06
C ALA A 91 -16.50 4.51 7.67
N MET A 92 -17.11 5.64 7.30
CA MET A 92 -16.82 6.32 6.03
C MET A 92 -15.36 6.78 5.93
N LEU A 93 -14.80 7.32 7.01
CA LEU A 93 -13.39 7.72 7.08
C LEU A 93 -12.46 6.50 6.88
N GLY A 94 -12.77 5.39 7.55
CA GLY A 94 -12.01 4.13 7.45
C GLY A 94 -12.05 3.45 6.08
N GLN A 95 -13.01 3.81 5.22
CA GLN A 95 -13.08 3.36 3.82
C GLN A 95 -12.50 4.38 2.82
N SER A 96 -12.28 5.62 3.27
CA SER A 96 -11.78 6.70 2.44
C SER A 96 -10.25 6.73 2.49
N LYS A 97 -9.60 6.65 1.33
CA LYS A 97 -8.14 6.83 1.24
C LYS A 97 -7.73 8.15 1.90
N ARG A 98 -6.60 8.15 2.60
CA ARG A 98 -6.04 9.32 3.28
C ARG A 98 -6.06 10.58 2.39
N ASN A 99 -6.69 11.65 2.89
CA ASN A 99 -6.89 12.95 2.23
C ASN A 99 -7.86 12.95 1.02
N TYR A 100 -8.65 11.87 0.81
CA TYR A 100 -9.68 11.76 -0.24
C TYR A 100 -11.11 11.72 0.33
N PHE A 101 -11.33 12.15 1.58
CA PHE A 101 -12.67 12.25 2.14
C PHE A 101 -13.40 13.47 1.55
N PRO A 102 -14.47 13.30 0.76
CA PRO A 102 -15.04 14.37 -0.04
C PRO A 102 -16.20 15.05 0.68
N HIS A 103 -16.08 15.39 1.97
CA HIS A 103 -17.15 16.10 2.68
C HIS A 103 -16.59 17.06 3.72
N GLY A 104 -17.31 18.16 3.96
CA GLY A 104 -17.15 18.93 5.19
C GLY A 104 -17.76 18.19 6.39
N ILE A 105 -17.31 18.54 7.59
CA ILE A 105 -17.81 17.97 8.85
C ILE A 105 -18.29 19.10 9.75
N ALA A 106 -19.52 18.99 10.25
CA ALA A 106 -20.15 19.88 11.21
C ALA A 106 -20.50 19.13 12.50
N PHE A 107 -20.34 19.81 13.63
CA PHE A 107 -20.66 19.31 14.97
C PHE A 107 -22.05 19.75 15.44
N ASP A 108 -22.77 20.54 14.65
CA ASP A 108 -24.12 20.97 14.91
C ASP A 108 -24.91 21.15 13.60
N ALA A 109 -26.23 20.93 13.65
CA ALA A 109 -27.14 21.07 12.51
C ALA A 109 -27.22 22.49 11.94
N ALA A 110 -26.73 23.50 12.67
CA ALA A 110 -26.68 24.88 12.20
C ALA A 110 -25.35 25.25 11.55
N CYS A 111 -24.41 24.31 11.46
CA CYS A 111 -23.05 24.52 10.95
C CYS A 111 -22.33 25.71 11.61
N GLN A 112 -22.58 25.94 12.91
CA GLN A 112 -21.86 26.95 13.69
C GLN A 112 -20.42 26.52 13.97
N THR A 113 -20.22 25.23 14.25
CA THR A 113 -18.92 24.56 14.38
C THR A 113 -18.81 23.55 13.24
N ALA A 114 -18.21 23.98 12.13
CA ALA A 114 -18.14 23.22 10.89
C ALA A 114 -16.88 23.53 10.09
N MET A 115 -16.30 22.49 9.49
CA MET A 115 -15.05 22.52 8.74
C MET A 115 -15.31 22.10 7.30
N LEU A 116 -14.81 22.87 6.34
CA LEU A 116 -14.84 22.50 4.93
C LEU A 116 -13.92 21.31 4.66
N GLU A 117 -14.19 20.56 3.58
CA GLU A 117 -13.32 19.48 3.07
C GLU A 117 -11.84 19.89 3.05
N TYR A 118 -11.56 21.07 2.49
CA TYR A 118 -10.20 21.57 2.31
C TYR A 118 -9.57 22.06 3.61
N GLU A 119 -10.36 22.47 4.60
CA GLU A 119 -9.84 22.78 5.93
C GLU A 119 -9.44 21.52 6.69
N LEU A 120 -10.19 20.42 6.52
CA LEU A 120 -9.82 19.11 7.06
C LEU A 120 -8.45 18.66 6.50
N GLY A 121 -8.26 18.75 5.18
CA GLY A 121 -7.01 18.39 4.53
C GLY A 121 -5.84 19.32 4.87
N ALA A 122 -6.03 20.64 4.75
CA ALA A 122 -4.95 21.62 4.94
C ALA A 122 -4.47 21.73 6.39
N ASN A 123 -5.28 21.30 7.36
CA ASN A 123 -4.91 21.22 8.77
C ASN A 123 -4.60 19.79 9.24
N ALA A 124 -4.58 18.81 8.32
CA ALA A 124 -4.33 17.40 8.61
C ALA A 124 -5.23 16.85 9.75
N LEU A 125 -6.52 17.22 9.72
CA LEU A 125 -7.49 16.84 10.76
C LEU A 125 -7.89 15.37 10.68
N LEU A 126 -7.74 14.75 9.51
CA LEU A 126 -8.06 13.35 9.22
C LEU A 126 -6.79 12.56 8.81
N TYR A 127 -5.69 12.74 9.54
CA TYR A 127 -4.38 12.19 9.22
C TYR A 127 -3.69 11.45 10.38
N ASP A 128 -3.28 10.20 10.14
CA ASP A 128 -2.27 9.45 10.91
C ASP A 128 -1.27 8.85 9.91
N ILE A 129 0.03 9.02 10.16
CA ILE A 129 1.09 8.52 9.27
C ILE A 129 1.10 6.99 9.17
N ARG A 130 0.57 6.29 10.18
CA ARG A 130 0.51 4.83 10.27
C ARG A 130 -0.68 4.21 9.54
N GLU A 131 -1.65 5.02 9.10
CA GLU A 131 -2.92 4.56 8.55
C GLU A 131 -3.09 5.00 7.09
N ASP A 132 -3.37 4.08 6.18
CA ASP A 132 -3.54 4.39 4.75
C ASP A 132 -4.86 5.13 4.42
N ASN A 133 -5.81 5.10 5.36
CA ASN A 133 -7.13 5.72 5.25
C ASN A 133 -7.27 6.95 6.15
N CYS A 134 -8.32 7.75 5.92
CA CYS A 134 -8.61 8.94 6.71
C CYS A 134 -8.81 8.57 8.18
N SER A 135 -8.08 9.24 9.08
CA SER A 135 -8.05 8.90 10.51
C SER A 135 -8.15 10.17 11.37
N PRO A 136 -9.14 10.31 12.27
CA PRO A 136 -9.31 11.51 13.08
C PRO A 136 -8.06 11.85 13.91
N ASN A 137 -7.56 13.07 13.76
CA ASN A 137 -6.40 13.57 14.50
C ASN A 137 -6.83 14.59 15.56
N ALA A 138 -6.97 14.14 16.81
CA ALA A 138 -7.47 15.01 17.87
C ALA A 138 -6.47 16.09 18.31
N ALA A 139 -5.16 15.94 18.09
CA ALA A 139 -4.20 17.00 18.41
C ALA A 139 -4.36 18.18 17.45
N ASN A 140 -4.48 17.88 16.15
CA ASN A 140 -4.70 18.89 15.12
C ASN A 140 -6.08 19.54 15.25
N LEU A 141 -7.12 18.78 15.61
CA LEU A 141 -8.46 19.34 15.85
C LEU A 141 -8.47 20.34 17.02
N LYS A 142 -7.78 20.04 18.13
CA LYS A 142 -7.64 20.97 19.25
C LYS A 142 -6.98 22.28 18.82
N ALA A 143 -5.86 22.19 18.10
CA ALA A 143 -5.14 23.35 17.61
C ALA A 143 -5.99 24.18 16.64
N TYR A 144 -6.68 23.51 15.71
CA TYR A 144 -7.58 24.15 14.76
C TYR A 144 -8.77 24.84 15.45
N GLY A 145 -9.36 24.19 16.47
CA GLY A 145 -10.42 24.77 17.29
C GLY A 145 -10.01 26.08 17.95
N ARG A 146 -8.85 26.08 18.62
CA ARG A 146 -8.30 27.29 19.26
C ARG A 146 -8.11 28.41 18.24
N GLN A 147 -7.62 28.07 17.04
CA GLN A 147 -7.39 29.04 15.97
C GLN A 147 -8.69 29.62 15.39
N ARG A 148 -9.68 28.78 15.04
CA ARG A 148 -10.89 29.23 14.32
C ARG A 148 -12.01 29.68 15.25
N TYR A 149 -12.21 29.01 16.37
CA TYR A 149 -13.36 29.20 17.26
C TYR A 149 -12.99 29.78 18.62
N ASN A 150 -11.70 30.08 18.86
CA ASN A 150 -11.18 30.55 20.14
C ASN A 150 -11.53 29.61 21.32
N ARG A 151 -11.66 28.31 21.05
CA ARG A 151 -11.91 27.23 22.03
C ARG A 151 -11.35 25.91 21.54
N GLU A 152 -10.98 25.00 22.44
CA GLU A 152 -10.62 23.64 22.01
C GLU A 152 -11.83 22.90 21.45
N LEU A 153 -11.62 22.19 20.34
CA LEU A 153 -12.56 21.19 19.85
C LEU A 153 -12.01 19.79 20.15
N ALA A 154 -12.93 18.86 20.38
CA ALA A 154 -12.64 17.44 20.48
C ALA A 154 -13.47 16.69 19.43
N TRP A 155 -12.93 15.58 18.93
CA TRP A 155 -13.76 14.66 18.16
C TRP A 155 -14.83 14.11 19.08
N PRO A 156 -16.00 13.76 18.55
CA PRO A 156 -17.01 13.13 19.36
C PRO A 156 -16.51 11.78 19.87
N ALA A 157 -17.40 11.20 20.60
CA ALA A 157 -17.17 10.88 21.96
C ALA A 157 -17.89 9.58 22.10
N MET A 158 -19.20 9.71 22.29
CA MET A 158 -20.11 8.64 21.98
C MET A 158 -20.09 8.39 20.49
N ASP A 159 -20.30 7.12 20.17
CA ASP A 159 -20.51 6.67 18.81
C ASP A 159 -21.82 7.19 18.21
N ASP A 160 -22.85 7.41 19.03
CA ASP A 160 -24.16 7.94 18.63
C ASP A 160 -24.23 9.48 18.61
N THR A 161 -23.14 10.18 18.99
CA THR A 161 -23.13 11.65 18.96
C THR A 161 -23.42 12.12 17.53
N PRO A 162 -24.47 12.93 17.31
CA PRO A 162 -24.81 13.37 15.98
C PRO A 162 -23.71 14.29 15.46
N VAL A 163 -23.26 13.98 14.25
CA VAL A 163 -22.39 14.80 13.43
C VAL A 163 -23.07 14.99 12.09
N TRP A 164 -22.66 16.02 11.36
CA TRP A 164 -23.22 16.28 10.04
C TRP A 164 -22.09 16.27 9.03
N ILE A 165 -22.27 15.53 7.95
CA ILE A 165 -21.45 15.70 6.76
C ILE A 165 -22.19 16.59 5.79
N PHE A 166 -21.43 17.37 5.03
CA PHE A 166 -22.03 18.22 4.01
C PHE A 166 -21.19 18.30 2.75
N SER A 167 -21.88 18.46 1.63
CA SER A 167 -21.30 18.88 0.35
C SER A 167 -21.47 20.39 0.18
N THR A 168 -20.61 20.99 -0.64
CA THR A 168 -20.69 22.41 -0.96
C THR A 168 -20.63 22.63 -2.46
N ARG A 169 -21.28 23.70 -2.90
CA ARG A 169 -21.02 24.35 -4.18
C ARG A 169 -20.34 25.67 -3.89
N ALA A 170 -19.30 25.99 -4.65
CA ALA A 170 -18.40 27.06 -4.26
C ALA A 170 -18.03 27.96 -5.42
N VAL A 171 -17.76 29.22 -5.09
CA VAL A 171 -17.24 30.23 -6.02
C VAL A 171 -16.00 30.85 -5.39
N PHE A 172 -14.96 31.00 -6.19
CA PHE A 172 -13.74 31.72 -5.85
C PHE A 172 -13.64 33.02 -6.65
N SER A 173 -13.10 34.06 -6.02
CA SER A 173 -12.83 35.36 -6.63
C SER A 173 -11.52 35.94 -6.13
N ASP A 174 -10.72 36.43 -7.07
CA ASP A 174 -9.54 37.28 -6.82
C ASP A 174 -9.84 38.78 -7.10
N GLY A 175 -11.11 39.08 -7.38
CA GLY A 175 -11.62 40.42 -7.69
C GLY A 175 -11.36 40.90 -9.12
N GLN A 176 -10.74 40.07 -9.95
CA GLN A 176 -10.69 40.24 -11.41
C GLN A 176 -11.53 39.16 -12.10
N SER A 177 -11.45 37.93 -11.59
CA SER A 177 -12.16 36.76 -12.09
C SER A 177 -13.08 36.19 -11.00
N CYS A 178 -14.13 35.50 -11.43
CA CYS A 178 -15.06 34.80 -10.56
C CYS A 178 -15.26 33.40 -11.16
N VAL A 179 -14.85 32.36 -10.43
CA VAL A 179 -14.84 30.98 -10.93
C VAL A 179 -15.67 30.08 -10.02
N GLU A 180 -16.65 29.39 -10.62
CA GLU A 180 -17.37 28.31 -9.95
C GLU A 180 -16.48 27.07 -9.85
N LEU A 181 -16.59 26.30 -8.76
CA LEU A 181 -15.84 25.07 -8.55
C LEU A 181 -16.66 23.82 -8.89
N GLU A 182 -15.99 22.78 -9.40
CA GLU A 182 -16.58 21.45 -9.61
C GLU A 182 -16.98 20.85 -8.26
N SER A 183 -18.26 20.51 -8.11
CA SER A 183 -18.83 19.96 -6.87
C SER A 183 -19.04 18.45 -6.91
N GLU A 184 -19.04 17.84 -8.10
CA GLU A 184 -19.42 16.44 -8.34
C GLU A 184 -18.42 15.72 -9.25
N GLY A 185 -18.47 14.39 -9.24
CA GLY A 185 -17.67 13.54 -10.12
C GLY A 185 -16.16 13.57 -9.84
N PRO A 186 -15.35 13.04 -10.77
CA PRO A 186 -13.90 12.87 -10.59
C PRO A 186 -13.13 14.21 -10.60
N PHE A 187 -13.73 15.31 -11.05
CA PHE A 187 -13.08 16.62 -11.14
C PHE A 187 -13.41 17.54 -9.98
N ARG A 188 -14.17 17.06 -8.99
CA ARG A 188 -14.46 17.80 -7.76
C ARG A 188 -13.16 18.21 -7.07
N GLY A 189 -13.02 19.48 -6.73
CA GLY A 189 -11.78 19.95 -6.09
C GLY A 189 -11.39 21.38 -6.41
N TYR A 190 -11.67 21.78 -7.64
CA TYR A 190 -11.11 22.96 -8.28
C TYR A 190 -12.10 23.58 -9.25
N ARG A 191 -11.74 24.73 -9.84
CA ARG A 191 -12.59 25.46 -10.78
C ARG A 191 -13.15 24.60 -11.91
N LYS A 192 -14.41 24.88 -12.30
CA LYS A 192 -15.02 24.36 -13.51
C LYS A 192 -14.22 24.82 -14.72
N LEU A 193 -13.88 23.86 -15.57
CA LEU A 193 -13.16 24.09 -16.82
C LEU A 193 -14.04 23.59 -17.96
N PRO A 194 -15.04 24.38 -18.40
CA PRO A 194 -15.95 23.98 -19.48
C PRO A 194 -15.22 23.81 -20.80
N GLN A 195 -14.11 24.54 -20.97
CA GLN A 195 -13.20 24.41 -22.09
C GLN A 195 -11.88 23.86 -21.56
N TRP A 196 -11.67 22.55 -21.74
CA TRP A 196 -10.37 21.92 -21.52
C TRP A 196 -9.61 21.88 -22.83
N GLY A 197 -8.47 22.55 -22.89
CA GLY A 197 -7.69 22.66 -24.11
C GLY A 197 -6.39 23.41 -23.93
N GLU A 198 -5.84 23.86 -25.05
CA GLU A 198 -4.49 24.43 -25.16
C GLU A 198 -4.20 25.55 -24.17
N GLU A 199 -5.14 26.49 -24.01
CA GLU A 199 -5.00 27.66 -23.14
C GLU A 199 -4.89 27.26 -21.66
N GLN A 200 -5.74 26.33 -21.21
CA GLN A 200 -5.77 25.90 -19.82
C GLN A 200 -4.52 25.09 -19.48
N VAL A 201 -4.03 24.29 -20.44
CA VAL A 201 -2.80 23.51 -20.29
C VAL A 201 -1.58 24.44 -20.24
N ILE A 202 -1.44 25.41 -21.16
CA ILE A 202 -0.26 26.30 -21.17
C ILE A 202 -0.17 27.15 -19.91
N GLU A 203 -1.30 27.56 -19.34
CA GLU A 203 -1.29 28.30 -18.08
C GLU A 203 -0.79 27.45 -16.90
N ARG A 204 -1.03 26.13 -16.91
CA ARG A 204 -0.45 25.21 -15.91
C ARG A 204 1.04 24.98 -16.13
N VAL A 205 1.46 24.87 -17.39
CA VAL A 205 2.88 24.80 -17.74
C VAL A 205 3.59 26.06 -17.23
N LYS A 206 3.11 27.26 -17.59
CA LYS A 206 3.69 28.53 -17.15
C LYS A 206 3.84 28.61 -15.63
N SER A 207 2.79 28.27 -14.87
CA SER A 207 2.83 28.37 -13.41
C SER A 207 3.81 27.37 -12.79
N ALA A 208 3.86 26.13 -13.27
CA ALA A 208 4.77 25.11 -12.77
C ALA A 208 6.23 25.38 -13.14
N THR A 209 6.49 25.87 -14.36
CA THR A 209 7.81 26.34 -14.80
C THR A 209 8.30 27.46 -13.91
N GLN A 210 7.44 28.47 -13.64
CA GLN A 210 7.80 29.56 -12.75
C GLN A 210 8.05 29.07 -11.32
N TYR A 211 7.19 28.17 -10.80
CA TYR A 211 7.36 27.59 -9.47
C TYR A 211 8.72 26.90 -9.29
N LEU A 212 9.12 26.06 -10.25
CA LEU A 212 10.42 25.38 -10.23
C LEU A 212 11.57 26.39 -10.29
N ALA A 213 11.48 27.40 -11.15
CA ALA A 213 12.48 28.46 -11.22
C ALA A 213 12.65 29.20 -9.89
N ASP A 214 11.53 29.48 -9.20
CA ASP A 214 11.51 30.17 -7.90
C ASP A 214 12.08 29.31 -6.76
N GLN A 215 12.11 27.98 -6.92
CA GLN A 215 12.75 27.11 -5.93
C GLN A 215 14.28 27.16 -6.02
N ILE A 216 14.87 27.66 -7.12
CA ILE A 216 16.32 27.69 -7.31
C ILE A 216 16.94 28.87 -6.54
N GLN A 217 17.68 28.53 -5.49
CA GLN A 217 18.40 29.48 -4.65
C GLN A 217 19.52 30.19 -5.41
N PRO A 218 20.08 31.29 -4.88
CA PRO A 218 21.26 31.92 -5.46
C PRO A 218 22.46 30.99 -5.63
N SER A 219 22.56 29.93 -4.82
CA SER A 219 23.59 28.89 -4.93
C SER A 219 23.42 27.93 -6.10
N GLY A 220 22.28 27.98 -6.80
CA GLY A 220 21.87 27.01 -7.81
C GLY A 220 21.14 25.79 -7.25
N ARG A 221 21.19 25.53 -5.94
CA ARG A 221 20.41 24.44 -5.33
C ARG A 221 18.93 24.79 -5.25
N TYR A 222 18.08 23.77 -5.39
CA TYR A 222 16.66 23.91 -5.14
C TYR A 222 16.34 24.00 -3.64
N HIS A 223 15.28 24.71 -3.28
CA HIS A 223 14.45 24.32 -2.14
C HIS A 223 13.76 23.01 -2.52
N TYR A 224 14.17 21.91 -1.89
CA TYR A 224 13.82 20.56 -2.35
C TYR A 224 12.30 20.28 -2.32
N GLY A 225 11.59 20.90 -1.39
CA GLY A 225 10.14 20.84 -1.32
C GLY A 225 9.59 21.23 0.04
N TRP A 226 8.27 21.12 0.18
CA TRP A 226 7.50 21.64 1.30
C TRP A 226 6.40 20.66 1.74
N PHE A 227 6.11 20.64 3.03
CA PHE A 227 4.90 20.08 3.64
C PHE A 227 3.90 21.22 3.88
N PRO A 228 2.94 21.46 2.98
CA PRO A 228 2.18 22.72 2.97
C PRO A 228 1.21 22.88 4.14
N CYS A 229 0.73 21.78 4.72
CA CYS A 229 -0.18 21.81 5.88
C CYS A 229 0.40 22.64 7.04
N PHE A 230 1.74 22.63 7.20
CA PHE A 230 2.44 23.27 8.31
C PHE A 230 3.55 24.23 7.87
N ASP A 231 3.69 24.50 6.56
CA ASP A 231 4.78 25.31 5.98
C ASP A 231 6.18 24.86 6.41
N LYS A 232 6.45 23.54 6.37
CA LYS A 232 7.76 22.98 6.75
C LYS A 232 8.56 22.55 5.52
N PRO A 233 9.86 22.87 5.43
CA PRO A 233 10.71 22.37 4.36
C PRO A 233 10.94 20.85 4.51
N ILE A 234 11.17 20.17 3.39
CA ILE A 234 11.62 18.77 3.39
C ILE A 234 13.11 18.73 3.76
N PRO A 235 13.55 17.95 4.77
CA PRO A 235 14.91 18.02 5.32
C PRO A 235 15.97 17.28 4.51
N THR A 236 15.57 16.53 3.47
CA THR A 236 16.47 15.72 2.63
C THR A 236 16.72 16.39 1.30
N TYR A 237 17.81 16.01 0.62
CA TYR A 237 18.08 16.44 -0.75
C TYR A 237 18.54 15.25 -1.58
N ASN A 238 18.10 15.19 -2.84
CA ASN A 238 18.50 14.17 -3.79
C ASN A 238 19.04 14.86 -5.04
N THR A 239 20.28 14.57 -5.42
CA THR A 239 20.95 15.26 -6.55
C THR A 239 20.41 14.82 -7.90
N LEU A 240 19.98 13.56 -8.06
CA LEU A 240 19.29 13.09 -9.27
C LEU A 240 18.05 13.95 -9.55
N ARG A 241 17.26 14.24 -8.51
CA ARG A 241 16.09 15.11 -8.64
C ARG A 241 16.42 16.58 -8.90
N HIS A 242 17.63 17.04 -8.57
CA HIS A 242 18.10 18.35 -9.03
C HIS A 242 18.13 18.35 -10.57
N ALA A 243 18.82 17.39 -11.17
CA ALA A 243 19.02 17.32 -12.61
C ALA A 243 17.71 17.07 -13.37
N SER A 244 16.90 16.10 -12.93
CA SER A 244 15.64 15.78 -13.61
C SER A 244 14.62 16.94 -13.54
N SER A 245 14.53 17.66 -12.42
CA SER A 245 13.65 18.83 -12.31
C SER A 245 14.19 20.03 -13.10
N THR A 246 15.51 20.12 -13.29
CA THR A 246 16.12 21.12 -14.20
C THR A 246 15.79 20.81 -15.66
N TYR A 247 15.78 19.53 -16.05
CA TYR A 247 15.33 19.11 -17.37
C TYR A 247 13.86 19.48 -17.65
N ALA A 248 12.94 19.17 -16.74
CA ALA A 248 11.54 19.59 -16.91
C ALA A 248 11.37 21.12 -16.91
N LEU A 249 12.17 21.85 -16.12
CA LEU A 249 12.19 23.32 -16.15
C LEU A 249 12.63 23.86 -17.52
N LEU A 250 13.59 23.22 -18.19
CA LEU A 250 13.98 23.54 -19.56
C LEU A 250 12.86 23.26 -20.57
N GLU A 251 12.13 22.13 -20.42
CA GLU A 251 10.95 21.84 -21.25
C GLU A 251 9.85 22.89 -21.09
N GLY A 252 9.63 23.34 -19.87
CA GLY A 252 8.72 24.45 -19.58
C GLY A 252 9.22 25.76 -20.19
N TRP A 253 10.51 26.07 -20.04
CA TRP A 253 11.13 27.30 -20.54
C TRP A 253 11.12 27.40 -22.06
N GLU A 254 11.23 26.28 -22.78
CA GLU A 254 11.02 26.20 -24.23
C GLU A 254 9.70 26.86 -24.68
N LEU A 255 8.66 26.79 -23.85
CA LEU A 255 7.35 27.35 -24.15
C LEU A 255 7.11 28.76 -23.60
N THR A 256 7.86 29.18 -22.58
CA THR A 256 7.68 30.51 -21.94
C THR A 256 8.66 31.55 -22.45
N GLY A 257 9.92 31.18 -22.72
CA GLY A 257 10.98 32.09 -23.15
C GLY A 257 11.45 33.09 -22.08
N GLU A 258 11.01 32.96 -20.82
CA GLU A 258 11.25 33.98 -19.78
C GLU A 258 12.73 34.08 -19.37
N THR A 259 13.25 35.31 -19.29
CA THR A 259 14.67 35.55 -18.98
C THR A 259 15.01 35.22 -17.52
N SER A 260 14.08 35.42 -16.59
CA SER A 260 14.26 35.06 -15.17
C SER A 260 14.44 33.55 -14.99
N GLN A 261 13.65 32.75 -15.73
CA GLN A 261 13.71 31.30 -15.72
C GLN A 261 15.03 30.80 -16.31
N ARG A 262 15.47 31.37 -17.45
CA ARG A 262 16.80 31.09 -18.02
C ARG A 262 17.91 31.31 -17.00
N LYS A 263 17.92 32.46 -16.32
CA LYS A 263 18.93 32.75 -15.29
C LYS A 263 18.89 31.75 -14.14
N ALA A 264 17.71 31.24 -13.77
CA ALA A 264 17.57 30.22 -12.74
C ALA A 264 18.12 28.86 -13.21
N ILE A 265 17.74 28.44 -14.42
CA ILE A 265 18.27 27.24 -15.09
C ILE A 265 19.80 27.27 -15.14
N GLU A 266 20.39 28.38 -15.58
CA GLU A 266 21.85 28.52 -15.68
C GLU A 266 22.54 28.37 -14.31
N ARG A 267 21.93 28.85 -13.22
CA ARG A 267 22.45 28.61 -11.86
C ARG A 267 22.35 27.14 -11.43
N ALA A 268 21.24 26.47 -11.74
CA ALA A 268 21.05 25.05 -11.45
C ALA A 268 22.04 24.17 -12.22
N LEU A 269 22.23 24.45 -13.51
CA LEU A 269 23.22 23.77 -14.35
C LEU A 269 24.66 24.04 -13.90
N ASP A 270 24.97 25.28 -13.47
CA ASP A 270 26.29 25.61 -12.91
C ASP A 270 26.56 24.87 -11.60
N ASP A 271 25.54 24.70 -10.75
CA ASP A 271 25.64 23.88 -9.55
C ASP A 271 25.91 22.41 -9.88
N LEU A 272 25.18 21.85 -10.85
CA LEU A 272 25.41 20.50 -11.33
C LEU A 272 26.86 20.32 -11.80
N ASP A 273 27.33 21.16 -12.73
CA ASP A 273 28.68 21.05 -13.33
C ASP A 273 29.81 21.24 -12.31
N ARG A 274 29.69 22.26 -11.43
CA ARG A 274 30.81 22.66 -10.56
C ARG A 274 30.87 21.93 -9.24
N ARG A 275 29.73 21.44 -8.72
CA ARG A 275 29.66 20.91 -7.34
C ARG A 275 29.09 19.50 -7.23
N LEU A 276 28.12 19.13 -8.06
CA LEU A 276 27.42 17.84 -7.92
C LEU A 276 27.97 16.76 -8.88
N ILE A 277 28.55 17.17 -10.01
CA ILE A 277 29.17 16.29 -10.98
C ILE A 277 30.68 16.26 -10.75
N HIS A 278 31.20 15.06 -10.57
CA HIS A 278 32.61 14.81 -10.32
C HIS A 278 33.24 14.15 -11.54
N ARG A 279 34.38 14.69 -12.00
CA ARG A 279 35.18 14.15 -13.11
C ARG A 279 36.20 13.17 -12.57
N THR A 280 36.41 12.07 -13.28
CA THR A 280 37.33 11.00 -12.89
C THR A 280 37.96 10.33 -14.10
N THR A 281 39.12 9.72 -13.91
CA THR A 281 39.80 8.92 -14.92
C THR A 281 39.44 7.45 -14.71
N LEU A 282 38.82 6.84 -15.73
CA LEU A 282 38.51 5.42 -15.74
C LEU A 282 39.80 4.58 -15.85
N PRO A 283 39.78 3.27 -15.52
CA PRO A 283 40.97 2.42 -15.53
C PRO A 283 41.69 2.32 -16.88
N ASP A 284 40.99 2.56 -18.00
CA ASP A 284 41.53 2.57 -19.35
C ASP A 284 42.13 3.93 -19.78
N GLY A 285 42.15 4.91 -18.87
CA GLY A 285 42.62 6.28 -19.11
C GLY A 285 41.53 7.23 -19.62
N THR A 286 40.32 6.73 -19.89
CA THR A 286 39.20 7.53 -20.38
C THR A 286 38.75 8.54 -19.31
N GLN A 287 38.53 9.79 -19.71
CA GLN A 287 37.95 10.81 -18.81
C GLN A 287 36.42 10.67 -18.79
N ALA A 288 35.85 10.43 -17.61
CA ALA A 288 34.42 10.30 -17.40
C ALA A 288 33.93 11.26 -16.31
N ALA A 289 32.62 11.44 -16.21
CA ALA A 289 31.99 12.26 -15.18
C ALA A 289 30.79 11.53 -14.59
N PHE A 290 30.54 11.77 -13.30
CA PHE A 290 29.43 11.14 -12.57
C PHE A 290 28.70 12.14 -11.69
N LEU A 291 27.37 12.07 -11.67
CA LEU A 291 26.58 12.76 -10.67
C LEU A 291 26.70 12.01 -9.35
N VAL A 292 27.19 12.69 -8.31
CA VAL A 292 27.35 12.12 -6.97
C VAL A 292 26.18 12.57 -6.10
N ASP A 293 25.48 11.61 -5.49
CA ASP A 293 24.37 11.87 -4.56
C ASP A 293 24.85 11.93 -3.11
N THR A 294 23.95 12.38 -2.24
CA THR A 294 24.15 12.34 -0.80
C THR A 294 24.50 10.91 -0.35
N GLY A 295 25.58 10.77 0.42
CA GLY A 295 26.12 9.47 0.83
C GLY A 295 27.21 8.90 -0.10
N ASN A 296 27.80 9.71 -0.99
CA ASN A 296 28.89 9.33 -1.89
C ASN A 296 28.54 8.16 -2.83
N GLU A 297 27.31 8.17 -3.33
CA GLU A 297 26.84 7.19 -4.31
C GLU A 297 26.71 7.81 -5.69
N ILE A 298 27.07 7.03 -6.72
CA ILE A 298 26.79 7.34 -8.12
C ILE A 298 25.65 6.45 -8.55
N LYS A 299 24.54 7.04 -8.99
CA LYS A 299 23.38 6.29 -9.50
C LYS A 299 23.36 6.42 -11.01
N LEU A 300 23.17 5.31 -11.72
CA LEU A 300 23.07 5.25 -13.19
C LEU A 300 22.11 6.31 -13.73
N GLY A 301 20.90 6.35 -13.16
CA GLY A 301 19.88 7.34 -13.50
C GLY A 301 20.34 8.80 -13.33
N GLY A 302 21.24 9.06 -12.38
CA GLY A 302 21.78 10.39 -12.11
C GLY A 302 22.58 10.97 -13.28
N ASN A 303 23.51 10.19 -13.84
CA ASN A 303 24.24 10.59 -15.05
C ASN A 303 23.28 10.82 -16.22
N ALA A 304 22.29 9.93 -16.36
CA ALA A 304 21.34 9.97 -17.45
C ALA A 304 20.50 11.24 -17.45
N VAL A 305 19.92 11.62 -16.30
CA VAL A 305 19.12 12.85 -16.22
C VAL A 305 19.96 14.11 -16.31
N CYS A 306 21.25 14.08 -15.94
CA CYS A 306 22.18 15.17 -16.23
C CYS A 306 22.37 15.33 -17.75
N ILE A 307 22.56 14.23 -18.48
CA ILE A 307 22.65 14.25 -19.95
C ILE A 307 21.39 14.90 -20.54
N LEU A 308 20.20 14.50 -20.07
CA LEU A 308 18.93 15.09 -20.53
C LEU A 308 18.90 16.61 -20.34
N ALA A 309 19.25 17.09 -19.13
CA ALA A 309 19.24 18.52 -18.82
C ALA A 309 20.23 19.31 -19.70
N PHE A 310 21.48 18.85 -19.81
CA PHE A 310 22.49 19.56 -20.60
C PHE A 310 22.21 19.49 -22.12
N VAL A 311 21.74 18.35 -22.64
CA VAL A 311 21.32 18.23 -24.05
C VAL A 311 20.21 19.21 -24.34
N LYS A 312 19.15 19.25 -23.52
CA LYS A 312 18.02 20.16 -23.73
C LYS A 312 18.46 21.63 -23.66
N TYR A 313 19.36 21.99 -22.74
CA TYR A 313 19.93 23.34 -22.69
C TYR A 313 20.68 23.70 -23.98
N THR A 314 21.55 22.82 -24.46
CA THR A 314 22.28 23.03 -25.72
C THR A 314 21.34 23.12 -26.91
N GLU A 315 20.30 22.29 -27.00
CA GLU A 315 19.29 22.37 -28.06
C GLU A 315 18.55 23.72 -28.09
N LEU A 316 18.19 24.24 -26.91
CA LEU A 316 17.42 25.48 -26.80
C LEU A 316 18.25 26.77 -26.96
N THR A 317 19.55 26.69 -26.71
CA THR A 317 20.43 27.89 -26.67
C THR A 317 21.50 27.91 -27.76
N ASP A 318 21.78 26.77 -28.39
CA ASP A 318 22.98 26.50 -29.20
C ASP A 318 24.30 26.77 -28.44
N ASP A 319 24.26 26.87 -27.10
CA ASP A 319 25.45 26.94 -26.26
C ASP A 319 26.06 25.55 -26.13
N ARG A 320 27.22 25.38 -26.77
CA ARG A 320 27.96 24.11 -26.87
C ARG A 320 29.03 23.93 -25.81
N ARG A 321 29.13 24.82 -24.80
CA ARG A 321 30.16 24.73 -23.75
C ARG A 321 30.12 23.43 -22.96
N TYR A 322 28.97 22.77 -22.88
CA TYR A 322 28.77 21.53 -22.13
C TYR A 322 29.02 20.26 -22.95
N LEU A 323 29.33 20.35 -24.26
CA LEU A 323 29.61 19.15 -25.07
C LEU A 323 30.73 18.27 -24.49
N PRO A 324 31.86 18.81 -23.97
CA PRO A 324 32.87 17.98 -23.32
C PRO A 324 32.35 17.28 -22.05
N LEU A 325 31.48 17.92 -21.28
CA LEU A 325 30.87 17.31 -20.09
C LEU A 325 29.85 16.23 -20.46
N LEU A 326 29.06 16.45 -21.50
CA LEU A 326 28.10 15.47 -22.03
C LEU A 326 28.80 14.19 -22.48
N GLU A 327 29.92 14.31 -23.21
CA GLU A 327 30.79 13.18 -23.56
C GLU A 327 31.24 12.42 -22.31
N GLN A 328 31.77 13.13 -21.31
CA GLN A 328 32.25 12.51 -20.06
C GLN A 328 31.13 11.80 -19.27
N LEU A 329 29.93 12.38 -19.19
CA LEU A 329 28.78 11.77 -18.54
C LEU A 329 28.32 10.50 -19.27
N ALA A 330 28.28 10.55 -20.60
CA ALA A 330 27.89 9.42 -21.44
C ALA A 330 28.91 8.28 -21.39
N LEU A 331 30.21 8.60 -21.37
CA LEU A 331 31.27 7.62 -21.10
C LEU A 331 31.11 6.99 -19.71
N GLY A 332 30.67 7.76 -18.72
CA GLY A 332 30.26 7.24 -17.41
C GLY A 332 29.11 6.23 -17.50
N VAL A 333 28.08 6.50 -18.32
CA VAL A 333 26.97 5.55 -18.59
C VAL A 333 27.48 4.29 -19.30
N LEU A 334 28.34 4.42 -20.30
CA LEU A 334 28.93 3.28 -21.02
C LEU A 334 29.78 2.41 -20.11
N HIS A 335 30.51 3.02 -19.18
CA HIS A 335 31.28 2.31 -18.17
C HIS A 335 30.41 1.41 -17.27
N LEU A 336 29.15 1.78 -17.07
CA LEU A 336 28.18 1.01 -16.30
C LEU A 336 27.53 -0.14 -17.10
N GLN A 337 27.64 -0.16 -18.43
CA GLN A 337 27.02 -1.19 -19.27
C GLN A 337 27.83 -2.50 -19.26
N GLN A 338 27.13 -3.61 -19.07
CA GLN A 338 27.68 -4.96 -19.09
C GLN A 338 27.64 -5.55 -20.51
N GLN A 339 28.36 -6.67 -20.71
CA GLN A 339 28.44 -7.34 -22.03
C GLN A 339 27.09 -7.85 -22.55
N ASP A 340 26.18 -8.24 -21.65
CA ASP A 340 24.84 -8.72 -21.99
C ASP A 340 23.84 -7.59 -22.28
N GLY A 341 24.28 -6.32 -22.24
CA GLY A 341 23.46 -5.13 -22.45
C GLY A 341 22.81 -4.57 -21.19
N SER A 342 22.82 -5.29 -20.06
CA SER A 342 22.33 -4.78 -18.77
C SER A 342 23.25 -3.67 -18.23
N PHE A 343 22.76 -2.89 -17.26
CA PHE A 343 23.56 -1.87 -16.59
C PHE A 343 23.81 -2.21 -15.11
N VAL A 344 24.90 -1.67 -14.57
CA VAL A 344 25.08 -1.53 -13.12
C VAL A 344 24.35 -0.26 -12.66
N HIS A 345 23.57 -0.35 -11.60
CA HIS A 345 22.71 0.74 -11.15
C HIS A 345 23.41 1.73 -10.22
N VAL A 346 24.37 1.28 -9.40
CA VAL A 346 24.99 2.11 -8.36
C VAL A 346 26.47 1.79 -8.19
N LEU A 347 27.32 2.82 -8.19
CA LEU A 347 28.73 2.76 -7.81
C LEU A 347 29.00 3.57 -6.53
N ASN A 348 30.08 3.26 -5.83
CA ASN A 348 30.64 4.13 -4.81
C ASN A 348 31.47 5.25 -5.47
N HIS A 349 31.45 6.44 -4.86
CA HIS A 349 32.38 7.52 -5.16
C HIS A 349 33.41 7.65 -4.01
N PRO A 350 34.71 7.87 -4.29
CA PRO A 350 35.30 8.16 -5.60
C PRO A 350 35.86 6.95 -6.37
N ASP A 351 35.89 5.76 -5.77
CA ASP A 351 36.64 4.62 -6.31
C ASP A 351 35.96 3.86 -7.48
N LEU A 352 34.71 4.20 -7.79
CA LEU A 352 33.88 3.58 -8.83
C LEU A 352 33.63 2.08 -8.61
N SER A 353 33.84 1.57 -7.39
CA SER A 353 33.50 0.20 -7.07
C SER A 353 31.99 -0.01 -7.18
N VAL A 354 31.58 -1.17 -7.73
CA VAL A 354 30.16 -1.51 -7.84
C VAL A 354 29.57 -1.64 -6.44
N LYS A 355 28.60 -0.78 -6.14
CA LYS A 355 27.81 -0.83 -4.90
C LYS A 355 26.59 -1.71 -5.09
N GLU A 356 25.79 -1.43 -6.12
CA GLU A 356 24.57 -2.21 -6.34
C GLU A 356 24.29 -2.38 -7.81
N ARG A 357 24.30 -3.64 -8.27
CA ARG A 357 24.11 -3.97 -9.68
C ARG A 357 22.71 -3.64 -10.15
N GLN A 358 21.71 -3.96 -9.36
CA GLN A 358 20.32 -3.65 -9.64
C GLN A 358 19.68 -3.05 -8.38
N ARG A 359 19.12 -1.85 -8.51
CA ARG A 359 18.40 -1.17 -7.41
C ARG A 359 16.98 -0.82 -7.80
N ILE A 360 16.83 -0.09 -8.90
CA ILE A 360 15.56 0.44 -9.41
C ILE A 360 15.53 0.26 -10.92
N ILE A 361 14.52 -0.46 -11.43
CA ILE A 361 14.37 -0.76 -12.87
C ILE A 361 14.28 0.50 -13.76
N TYR A 362 13.82 1.62 -13.21
CA TYR A 362 13.71 2.90 -13.93
C TYR A 362 15.07 3.47 -14.38
N TYR A 363 16.18 3.12 -13.70
CA TYR A 363 17.51 3.63 -14.07
C TYR A 363 17.96 3.17 -15.44
N ASP A 364 17.54 1.96 -15.85
CA ASP A 364 17.81 1.42 -17.17
C ASP A 364 17.15 2.26 -18.26
N GLY A 365 15.88 2.60 -18.07
CA GLY A 365 15.10 3.46 -18.96
C GLY A 365 15.67 4.88 -19.03
N GLU A 366 16.01 5.47 -17.88
CA GLU A 366 16.65 6.79 -17.79
C GLU A 366 17.96 6.80 -18.59
N ALA A 367 18.87 5.84 -18.36
CA ALA A 367 20.16 5.73 -19.04
C ALA A 367 20.02 5.61 -20.56
N ALA A 368 19.18 4.68 -21.02
CA ALA A 368 18.94 4.49 -22.43
C ALA A 368 18.35 5.76 -23.07
N PHE A 369 17.39 6.40 -22.41
CA PHE A 369 16.79 7.64 -22.91
C PHE A 369 17.79 8.80 -22.98
N GLY A 370 18.60 8.99 -21.93
CA GLY A 370 19.65 10.00 -21.90
C GLY A 370 20.63 9.87 -23.07
N LEU A 371 21.09 8.63 -23.33
CA LEU A 371 21.97 8.34 -24.48
C LEU A 371 21.27 8.56 -25.83
N MET A 372 19.99 8.22 -25.96
CA MET A 372 19.23 8.51 -27.19
C MET A 372 19.11 10.01 -27.47
N ARG A 373 18.86 10.82 -26.43
CA ARG A 373 18.81 12.29 -26.58
C ARG A 373 20.17 12.85 -26.97
N LEU A 374 21.26 12.36 -26.37
CA LEU A 374 22.62 12.77 -26.76
C LEU A 374 22.97 12.32 -28.18
N TYR A 375 22.54 11.13 -28.61
CA TYR A 375 22.67 10.69 -29.99
C TYR A 375 21.96 11.64 -30.96
N GLY A 376 20.74 12.08 -30.63
CA GLY A 376 20.02 13.07 -31.42
C GLY A 376 20.83 14.34 -31.67
N LEU A 377 21.54 14.84 -30.65
CA LEU A 377 22.38 16.04 -30.73
C LEU A 377 23.72 15.82 -31.46
N THR A 378 24.38 14.69 -31.23
CA THR A 378 25.78 14.46 -31.64
C THR A 378 25.94 13.58 -32.88
N GLN A 379 24.96 12.73 -33.16
CA GLN A 379 25.00 11.67 -34.18
C GLN A 379 26.16 10.67 -34.00
N ASP A 380 26.73 10.55 -32.79
CA ASP A 380 27.80 9.60 -32.50
C ASP A 380 27.24 8.18 -32.30
N GLY A 381 27.63 7.25 -33.16
CA GLY A 381 27.14 5.87 -33.16
C GLY A 381 27.40 5.08 -31.87
N ARG A 382 28.35 5.49 -31.02
CA ARG A 382 28.63 4.82 -29.73
C ARG A 382 27.42 4.81 -28.81
N TRP A 383 26.67 5.92 -28.76
CA TRP A 383 25.50 6.06 -27.90
C TRP A 383 24.36 5.17 -28.38
N LEU A 384 24.09 5.17 -29.69
CA LEU A 384 23.05 4.33 -30.28
C LEU A 384 23.36 2.83 -30.11
N ALA A 385 24.60 2.42 -30.34
CA ALA A 385 25.01 1.03 -30.14
C ALA A 385 24.85 0.57 -28.68
N CYS A 386 25.09 1.45 -27.72
CA CYS A 386 24.84 1.19 -26.31
C CYS A 386 23.34 0.96 -26.05
N VAL A 387 22.47 1.82 -26.59
CA VAL A 387 21.02 1.70 -26.44
C VAL A 387 20.48 0.43 -27.11
N GLU A 388 20.96 0.08 -28.31
CA GLU A 388 20.55 -1.15 -29.00
C GLU A 388 20.87 -2.39 -28.16
N ARG A 389 22.09 -2.49 -27.59
CA ARG A 389 22.43 -3.58 -26.66
C ARG A 389 21.52 -3.62 -25.44
N ALA A 390 21.22 -2.46 -24.86
CA ALA A 390 20.31 -2.37 -23.73
C ALA A 390 18.88 -2.86 -24.09
N PHE A 391 18.38 -2.51 -25.27
CA PHE A 391 17.06 -2.95 -25.71
C PHE A 391 16.98 -4.44 -26.04
N GLU A 392 18.03 -5.06 -26.54
CA GLU A 392 18.09 -6.52 -26.68
C GLU A 392 17.91 -7.19 -25.30
N HIS A 393 18.58 -6.65 -24.27
CA HIS A 393 18.39 -7.11 -22.88
C HIS A 393 16.97 -6.84 -22.37
N PHE A 394 16.44 -5.62 -22.54
CA PHE A 394 15.11 -5.23 -22.06
C PHE A 394 14.00 -6.09 -22.69
N ILE A 395 14.14 -6.43 -23.97
CA ILE A 395 13.21 -7.30 -24.68
C ILE A 395 13.28 -8.72 -24.11
N ALA A 396 14.48 -9.28 -23.97
CA ALA A 396 14.66 -10.62 -23.41
C ALA A 396 14.11 -10.74 -21.99
N ALA A 397 14.34 -9.71 -21.16
CA ALA A 397 13.90 -9.63 -19.76
C ALA A 397 12.43 -9.18 -19.58
N LYS A 398 11.71 -8.85 -20.66
CA LYS A 398 10.31 -8.40 -20.66
C LYS A 398 10.06 -7.15 -19.81
N HIS A 399 10.96 -6.17 -19.86
CA HIS A 399 10.90 -4.96 -19.03
C HIS A 399 9.62 -4.12 -19.21
N TRP A 400 8.93 -4.25 -20.34
CA TRP A 400 7.65 -3.57 -20.60
C TRP A 400 6.55 -3.89 -19.58
N LYS A 401 6.65 -5.01 -18.85
CA LYS A 401 5.72 -5.36 -17.77
C LYS A 401 5.75 -4.39 -16.59
N ALA A 402 6.81 -3.58 -16.47
CA ALA A 402 6.92 -2.57 -15.44
C ALA A 402 6.10 -1.29 -15.74
N HIS A 403 5.58 -1.14 -16.97
CA HIS A 403 4.81 0.02 -17.40
C HIS A 403 5.54 1.35 -17.17
N ASP A 404 6.82 1.39 -17.52
CA ASP A 404 7.70 2.52 -17.21
C ASP A 404 7.65 3.60 -18.31
N HIS A 405 7.39 4.84 -17.91
CA HIS A 405 7.45 6.03 -18.76
C HIS A 405 8.84 6.30 -19.35
N TRP A 406 9.95 6.05 -18.64
CA TRP A 406 11.30 6.30 -19.19
C TRP A 406 11.63 5.36 -20.34
N LEU A 407 11.30 4.07 -20.21
CA LEU A 407 11.36 3.11 -21.31
C LEU A 407 10.47 3.54 -22.48
N SER A 408 9.30 4.11 -22.21
CA SER A 408 8.41 4.63 -23.25
C SER A 408 9.01 5.84 -23.98
N TYR A 409 9.68 6.76 -23.26
CA TYR A 409 10.42 7.86 -23.86
C TYR A 409 11.55 7.33 -24.74
N CYS A 410 12.36 6.42 -24.20
CA CYS A 410 13.50 5.86 -24.92
C CYS A 410 13.08 5.13 -26.20
N VAL A 411 12.08 4.24 -26.13
CA VAL A 411 11.65 3.47 -27.30
C VAL A 411 11.02 4.36 -28.37
N ASN A 412 10.36 5.45 -27.95
CA ASN A 412 9.86 6.47 -28.86
C ASN A 412 11.00 7.18 -29.61
N GLU A 413 12.12 7.52 -28.96
CA GLU A 413 13.28 8.09 -29.66
C GLU A 413 14.01 7.04 -30.51
N LEU A 414 14.22 5.84 -29.98
CA LEU A 414 14.93 4.75 -30.67
C LEU A 414 14.29 4.41 -32.01
N THR A 415 12.96 4.33 -32.05
CA THR A 415 12.22 4.00 -33.28
C THR A 415 12.28 5.09 -34.37
N LEU A 416 12.74 6.32 -34.05
CA LEU A 416 13.03 7.34 -35.09
C LEU A 416 14.26 6.99 -35.91
N TYR A 417 15.26 6.37 -35.29
CA TYR A 417 16.57 6.07 -35.91
C TYR A 417 16.73 4.58 -36.26
N ARG A 418 15.96 3.71 -35.60
CA ARG A 418 15.93 2.26 -35.76
C ARG A 418 14.48 1.76 -35.76
N PRO A 419 13.79 1.81 -36.91
CA PRO A 419 12.37 1.44 -36.98
C PRO A 419 12.19 -0.09 -37.04
N ASP A 420 12.80 -0.84 -36.11
CA ASP A 420 12.63 -2.30 -35.97
C ASP A 420 11.27 -2.63 -35.33
N GLU A 421 10.59 -3.66 -35.84
CA GLU A 421 9.29 -4.13 -35.33
C GLU A 421 9.33 -4.45 -33.84
N ARG A 422 10.44 -5.03 -33.36
CA ARG A 422 10.60 -5.49 -31.98
C ARG A 422 10.49 -4.34 -30.99
N TYR A 423 11.03 -3.16 -31.34
CA TYR A 423 10.95 -1.96 -30.50
C TYR A 423 9.54 -1.38 -30.49
N TYR A 424 8.83 -1.36 -31.63
CA TYR A 424 7.43 -0.95 -31.66
C TYR A 424 6.53 -1.85 -30.80
N ARG A 425 6.73 -3.17 -30.88
CA ARG A 425 6.00 -4.14 -30.04
C ARG A 425 6.29 -3.93 -28.56
N PHE A 426 7.56 -3.76 -28.19
CA PHE A 426 7.97 -3.44 -26.82
C PHE A 426 7.23 -2.20 -26.29
N GLY A 427 7.20 -1.11 -27.08
CA GLY A 427 6.52 0.13 -26.68
C GLY A 427 5.00 -0.03 -26.57
N LEU A 428 4.36 -0.83 -27.42
CA LEU A 428 2.93 -1.12 -27.33
C LEU A 428 2.59 -1.97 -26.11
N ASP A 429 3.38 -3.00 -25.84
CA ASP A 429 3.17 -3.90 -24.70
C ASP A 429 3.40 -3.17 -23.36
N ASN A 430 4.22 -2.12 -23.35
CA ASN A 430 4.43 -1.26 -22.18
C ASN A 430 3.17 -0.50 -21.74
N VAL A 431 2.14 -0.36 -22.60
CA VAL A 431 0.89 0.33 -22.29
C VAL A 431 -0.37 -0.53 -22.40
N ARG A 432 -0.35 -1.60 -23.21
CA ARG A 432 -1.54 -2.39 -23.59
C ARG A 432 -2.37 -2.86 -22.39
N ASP A 433 -1.74 -3.52 -21.44
CA ASP A 433 -2.43 -4.14 -20.30
C ASP A 433 -2.60 -3.18 -19.11
N HIS A 434 -2.33 -1.89 -19.31
CA HIS A 434 -2.34 -0.87 -18.25
C HIS A 434 -3.49 0.14 -18.36
N LEU A 435 -4.29 0.10 -19.43
CA LEU A 435 -5.30 1.13 -19.71
C LEU A 435 -6.44 1.19 -18.67
N ASP A 436 -6.88 0.05 -18.14
CA ASP A 436 -7.90 0.04 -17.07
C ASP A 436 -7.37 0.64 -15.78
N PHE A 437 -6.11 0.34 -15.44
CA PHE A 437 -5.45 0.95 -14.31
C PHE A 437 -5.41 2.48 -14.48
N VAL A 438 -5.04 2.99 -15.66
CA VAL A 438 -5.02 4.44 -15.93
C VAL A 438 -6.41 5.08 -15.72
N LEU A 439 -7.47 4.47 -16.24
CA LEU A 439 -8.84 5.00 -16.15
C LEU A 439 -9.41 4.96 -14.73
N GLN A 440 -9.12 3.91 -13.97
CA GLN A 440 -9.72 3.67 -12.65
C GLN A 440 -8.90 4.28 -11.52
N ARG A 441 -7.70 4.81 -11.80
CA ARG A 441 -6.80 5.33 -10.77
C ARG A 441 -7.30 6.65 -10.18
N ILE A 442 -7.76 6.61 -8.94
CA ILE A 442 -8.19 7.79 -8.16
C ILE A 442 -7.04 8.70 -7.68
N THR A 443 -5.78 8.26 -7.80
CA THR A 443 -4.64 9.15 -7.50
C THR A 443 -4.17 9.84 -8.76
N THR A 444 -3.55 11.00 -8.61
CA THR A 444 -3.03 11.76 -9.75
C THR A 444 -1.92 11.01 -10.49
N TYR A 445 -0.94 10.45 -9.79
CA TYR A 445 0.13 9.61 -10.38
C TYR A 445 0.66 10.17 -11.73
N PRO A 446 1.43 11.27 -11.70
CA PRO A 446 1.71 12.10 -12.88
C PRO A 446 2.39 11.39 -14.04
N THR A 447 3.23 10.38 -13.75
CA THR A 447 3.95 9.60 -14.77
C THR A 447 3.06 8.83 -15.74
N LEU A 448 1.77 8.61 -15.41
CA LEU A 448 0.83 7.99 -16.34
C LEU A 448 0.59 8.85 -17.58
N LEU A 449 0.54 10.19 -17.44
CA LEU A 449 0.38 11.05 -18.62
C LEU A 449 1.65 11.01 -19.48
N GLU A 450 2.83 11.04 -18.86
CA GLU A 450 4.12 10.93 -19.55
C GLU A 450 4.22 9.63 -20.36
N LEU A 451 3.92 8.49 -19.73
CA LEU A 451 3.84 7.17 -20.38
C LEU A 451 2.93 7.21 -21.61
N MET A 452 1.72 7.74 -21.46
CA MET A 452 0.75 7.80 -22.56
C MET A 452 1.16 8.75 -23.67
N MET A 453 1.72 9.91 -23.34
CA MET A 453 2.18 10.87 -24.34
C MET A 453 3.36 10.33 -25.15
N ALA A 454 4.29 9.63 -24.51
CA ALA A 454 5.39 8.96 -25.20
C ALA A 454 4.89 7.82 -26.12
N ALA A 455 3.99 6.96 -25.62
CA ALA A 455 3.40 5.88 -26.42
C ALA A 455 2.58 6.42 -27.61
N ARG A 456 1.84 7.52 -27.43
CA ARG A 456 1.02 8.15 -28.49
C ARG A 456 1.86 8.54 -29.69
N GLN A 457 3.00 9.18 -29.50
CA GLN A 457 3.86 9.62 -30.62
C GLN A 457 4.32 8.43 -31.46
N MET A 458 4.67 7.33 -30.81
CA MET A 458 5.06 6.10 -31.46
C MET A 458 3.88 5.45 -32.21
N ILE A 459 2.68 5.41 -31.60
CA ILE A 459 1.45 4.90 -32.23
C ILE A 459 1.10 5.69 -33.49
N GLU A 460 1.18 7.01 -33.46
CA GLU A 460 0.88 7.82 -34.65
C GLU A 460 1.85 7.59 -35.80
N ARG A 461 3.14 7.36 -35.50
CA ARG A 461 4.10 6.95 -36.53
C ARG A 461 3.69 5.60 -37.14
N MET A 462 3.27 4.63 -36.32
CA MET A 462 2.77 3.35 -36.82
C MET A 462 1.50 3.50 -37.67
N GLN A 463 0.58 4.38 -37.30
CA GLN A 463 -0.62 4.66 -38.11
C GLN A 463 -0.28 5.31 -39.46
N SER A 464 0.77 6.11 -39.51
CA SER A 464 1.21 6.82 -40.71
C SER A 464 2.09 5.97 -41.64
N ASP A 465 2.53 4.79 -41.19
CA ASP A 465 3.39 3.86 -41.92
C ASP A 465 2.63 2.57 -42.27
N PRO A 466 2.32 2.32 -43.56
CA PRO A 466 1.59 1.12 -43.99
C PRO A 466 2.25 -0.20 -43.56
N GLN A 467 3.58 -0.25 -43.43
CA GLN A 467 4.29 -1.47 -43.03
C GLN A 467 4.15 -1.76 -41.53
N ARG A 468 3.91 -0.73 -40.72
CA ARG A 468 3.83 -0.83 -39.25
C ARG A 468 2.40 -0.76 -38.71
N ALA A 469 1.45 -0.24 -39.49
CA ALA A 469 0.03 -0.17 -39.13
C ALA A 469 -0.54 -1.55 -38.69
N ALA A 470 -0.03 -2.65 -39.26
CA ALA A 470 -0.44 -4.00 -38.91
C ALA A 470 -0.17 -4.40 -37.45
N LEU A 471 0.79 -3.74 -36.77
CA LEU A 471 1.13 -3.97 -35.35
C LEU A 471 0.07 -3.46 -34.38
N LEU A 472 -0.80 -2.54 -34.84
CA LEU A 472 -1.89 -1.99 -34.04
C LEU A 472 -3.12 -2.91 -34.02
N ARG A 473 -3.13 -4.01 -34.79
CA ARG A 473 -4.24 -4.97 -34.76
C ARG A 473 -4.41 -5.56 -33.36
N GLY A 474 -5.61 -5.43 -32.80
CA GLY A 474 -5.94 -5.89 -31.45
C GLY A 474 -5.56 -4.91 -30.34
N PHE A 475 -4.99 -3.74 -30.66
CA PHE A 475 -4.79 -2.66 -29.70
C PHE A 475 -6.01 -1.73 -29.70
N ASP A 476 -6.60 -1.52 -28.52
CA ASP A 476 -7.78 -0.67 -28.35
C ASP A 476 -7.39 0.82 -28.34
N LEU A 477 -7.30 1.40 -29.54
CA LEU A 477 -6.95 2.81 -29.74
C LEU A 477 -7.95 3.76 -29.08
N ASP A 478 -9.24 3.44 -29.13
CA ASP A 478 -10.29 4.28 -28.55
C ASP A 478 -10.17 4.33 -27.02
N LYS A 479 -9.94 3.19 -26.37
CA LYS A 479 -9.66 3.13 -24.93
C LYS A 479 -8.37 3.85 -24.58
N PHE A 480 -7.32 3.72 -25.39
CA PHE A 480 -6.07 4.46 -25.19
C PHE A 480 -6.30 5.97 -25.23
N HIS A 481 -6.97 6.49 -26.25
CA HIS A 481 -7.26 7.93 -26.35
C HIS A 481 -8.16 8.43 -25.22
N ARG A 482 -9.22 7.68 -24.86
CA ARG A 482 -10.07 8.02 -23.71
C ARG A 482 -9.28 8.06 -22.41
N ALA A 483 -8.40 7.09 -22.18
CA ALA A 483 -7.54 7.05 -21.00
C ALA A 483 -6.56 8.24 -20.97
N LEU A 484 -5.99 8.63 -22.11
CA LEU A 484 -5.07 9.76 -22.24
C LEU A 484 -5.78 11.07 -21.90
N GLU A 485 -6.92 11.33 -22.53
CA GLU A 485 -7.69 12.56 -22.32
C GLU A 485 -8.23 12.65 -20.89
N PHE A 486 -8.75 11.54 -20.35
CA PHE A 486 -9.18 11.47 -18.96
C PHE A 486 -8.01 11.78 -18.01
N ARG A 487 -6.84 11.19 -18.25
CA ARG A 487 -5.66 11.34 -17.40
C ARG A 487 -5.13 12.77 -17.42
N ALA A 488 -5.06 13.39 -18.60
CA ALA A 488 -4.63 14.78 -18.76
C ALA A 488 -5.50 15.75 -17.95
N ARG A 489 -6.82 15.59 -18.00
CA ARG A 489 -7.75 16.42 -17.22
C ARG A 489 -7.71 16.06 -15.73
N TYR A 490 -7.69 14.77 -15.37
CA TYR A 490 -7.74 14.34 -13.97
C TYR A 490 -6.49 14.74 -13.17
N LEU A 491 -5.34 15.01 -13.82
CA LEU A 491 -4.13 15.48 -13.15
C LEU A 491 -4.29 16.85 -12.48
N LEU A 492 -5.27 17.65 -12.88
CA LEU A 492 -5.57 18.94 -12.25
C LEU A 492 -6.04 18.82 -10.79
N ASN A 493 -6.47 17.62 -10.36
CA ASN A 493 -6.72 17.31 -8.95
C ASN A 493 -5.46 17.40 -8.08
N GLY A 494 -4.27 17.43 -8.69
CA GLY A 494 -2.98 17.59 -8.03
C GLY A 494 -2.41 18.99 -8.13
N HIS A 495 -3.16 19.98 -8.65
CA HIS A 495 -2.67 21.34 -8.84
C HIS A 495 -3.07 22.26 -7.68
N PHE A 496 -2.14 23.09 -7.19
CA PHE A 496 -2.41 24.10 -6.18
C PHE A 496 -3.04 25.35 -6.81
N TRP A 497 -4.34 25.26 -7.05
CA TRP A 497 -5.15 26.41 -7.43
C TRP A 497 -5.27 27.42 -6.29
N PRO A 498 -5.43 28.73 -6.57
CA PRO A 498 -5.69 29.73 -5.53
C PRO A 498 -6.82 29.33 -4.58
N GLU A 499 -7.93 28.81 -5.10
CA GLU A 499 -9.11 28.33 -4.37
C GLU A 499 -8.86 27.17 -3.39
N LEU A 500 -7.75 26.45 -3.57
CA LEU A 500 -7.30 25.38 -2.68
C LEU A 500 -6.16 25.85 -1.78
N ALA A 501 -5.16 26.51 -2.38
CA ALA A 501 -3.96 26.99 -1.71
C ALA A 501 -4.29 27.91 -0.52
N LEU A 502 -5.37 28.70 -0.63
CA LEU A 502 -5.82 29.62 0.43
C LEU A 502 -6.04 28.93 1.80
N PHE A 503 -6.31 27.63 1.85
CA PHE A 503 -6.50 26.91 3.12
C PHE A 503 -5.19 26.46 3.78
N PHE A 504 -4.06 26.47 3.06
CA PHE A 504 -2.77 26.02 3.57
C PHE A 504 -2.04 27.11 4.33
N LYS A 505 -1.01 26.74 5.10
CA LYS A 505 -0.35 27.64 6.06
C LYS A 505 0.25 28.88 5.38
N ASN A 506 0.81 28.71 4.18
CA ASN A 506 1.44 29.75 3.37
C ASN A 506 1.04 29.56 1.89
N PRO A 507 -0.09 30.15 1.45
CA PRO A 507 -0.61 29.93 0.10
C PRO A 507 0.33 30.41 -1.01
N ALA A 508 0.97 31.57 -0.84
CA ALA A 508 1.90 32.14 -1.82
C ALA A 508 3.10 31.22 -2.11
N ARG A 509 3.51 30.39 -1.14
CA ARG A 509 4.62 29.45 -1.34
C ARG A 509 4.29 28.30 -2.29
N ILE A 510 3.02 27.94 -2.46
CA ILE A 510 2.62 26.69 -3.15
C ILE A 510 1.69 26.92 -4.34
N VAL A 511 1.04 28.07 -4.44
CA VAL A 511 0.11 28.38 -5.52
C VAL A 511 0.79 28.25 -6.88
N GLY A 512 0.10 27.63 -7.84
CA GLY A 512 0.65 27.38 -9.18
C GLY A 512 1.55 26.15 -9.28
N SER A 513 1.84 25.48 -8.16
CA SER A 513 2.58 24.22 -8.11
C SER A 513 1.69 22.98 -8.23
N PHE A 514 2.29 21.81 -8.12
CA PHE A 514 1.61 20.52 -8.05
C PHE A 514 1.98 19.74 -6.78
N PHE A 515 1.11 18.81 -6.36
CA PHE A 515 1.25 18.06 -5.12
C PHE A 515 0.81 16.61 -5.23
N ILE A 516 1.20 15.81 -4.23
CA ILE A 516 0.70 14.45 -4.02
C ILE A 516 -0.23 14.39 -2.81
N ARG A 517 -1.54 14.26 -3.08
CA ARG A 517 -2.61 14.39 -2.07
C ARG A 517 -2.46 13.45 -0.87
N HIS A 518 -2.22 12.16 -1.12
CA HIS A 518 -2.09 11.13 -0.07
C HIS A 518 -0.76 11.21 0.71
N HIS A 519 0.23 11.99 0.23
CA HIS A 519 1.45 12.32 0.98
C HIS A 519 1.30 13.66 1.70
N SER A 520 0.15 13.92 2.32
CA SER A 520 -0.11 15.18 3.05
C SER A 520 0.04 16.42 2.17
N PHE A 521 -0.44 16.35 0.93
CA PHE A 521 -0.31 17.43 -0.04
C PHE A 521 1.15 17.88 -0.26
N ARG A 522 2.13 17.00 -0.05
CA ARG A 522 3.55 17.29 -0.25
C ARG A 522 3.78 17.89 -1.64
N VAL A 523 4.62 18.91 -1.67
CA VAL A 523 5.20 19.48 -2.89
C VAL A 523 6.68 19.18 -2.88
N ARG A 524 7.18 18.42 -3.85
CA ARG A 524 8.60 18.15 -4.04
C ARG A 524 8.95 18.51 -5.49
N ILE A 525 10.18 18.94 -5.75
CA ILE A 525 10.57 19.39 -7.10
C ILE A 525 10.31 18.32 -8.17
N ASP A 526 10.52 17.05 -7.86
CA ASP A 526 10.26 15.92 -8.74
C ASP A 526 8.78 15.53 -8.81
N ASP A 527 7.98 15.85 -7.77
CA ASP A 527 6.52 15.74 -7.92
C ASP A 527 6.09 16.71 -9.03
N VAL A 528 6.57 17.98 -9.02
CA VAL A 528 6.22 19.03 -10.00
C VAL A 528 6.78 18.74 -11.40
N GLU A 529 8.00 18.24 -11.48
CA GLU A 529 8.67 17.78 -12.71
C GLU A 529 7.76 16.91 -13.58
N HIS A 530 7.25 15.80 -13.03
CA HIS A 530 6.44 14.85 -13.78
C HIS A 530 5.11 15.45 -14.30
N TYR A 531 4.46 16.34 -13.52
CA TYR A 531 3.28 17.06 -14.04
C TYR A 531 3.67 18.02 -15.17
N LEU A 532 4.79 18.74 -15.02
CA LEU A 532 5.25 19.71 -16.01
C LEU A 532 5.59 19.03 -17.34
N SER A 533 6.43 18.00 -17.33
CA SER A 533 6.82 17.25 -18.54
C SER A 533 5.61 16.62 -19.23
N GLY A 534 4.69 16.02 -18.47
CA GLY A 534 3.43 15.49 -18.99
C GLY A 534 2.56 16.56 -19.68
N TYR A 535 2.39 17.73 -19.06
CA TYR A 535 1.59 18.82 -19.63
C TYR A 535 2.28 19.53 -20.80
N VAL A 536 3.61 19.66 -20.82
CA VAL A 536 4.35 20.16 -21.99
C VAL A 536 4.11 19.25 -23.19
N ALA A 537 4.22 17.93 -23.00
CA ALA A 537 3.96 16.96 -24.06
C ALA A 537 2.50 17.01 -24.54
N TYR A 538 1.54 17.06 -23.61
CA TYR A 538 0.13 17.14 -23.93
C TYR A 538 -0.26 18.45 -24.64
N TRP A 539 0.34 19.58 -24.27
CA TRP A 539 0.14 20.86 -24.97
C TRP A 539 0.61 20.80 -26.42
N LYS A 540 1.82 20.25 -26.66
CA LYS A 540 2.35 20.05 -28.01
C LYS A 540 1.41 19.18 -28.86
N TYR A 541 0.83 18.15 -28.25
CA TYR A 541 -0.20 17.31 -28.88
C TYR A 541 -1.44 18.11 -29.31
N LEU A 542 -2.03 18.91 -28.41
CA LEU A 542 -3.22 19.70 -28.73
C LEU A 542 -3.00 20.70 -29.87
N ARG A 543 -1.78 21.19 -30.07
CA ARG A 543 -1.44 22.06 -31.20
C ARG A 543 -1.34 21.29 -32.53
N GLN A 544 -0.76 20.10 -32.51
CA GLN A 544 -0.63 19.26 -33.71
C GLN A 544 -1.99 18.83 -34.27
N THR A 545 -2.95 18.52 -33.39
CA THR A 545 -4.31 18.13 -33.79
C THR A 545 -5.10 19.28 -34.43
N LYS A 546 -4.89 20.53 -34.00
CA LYS A 546 -5.51 21.71 -34.63
C LYS A 546 -4.99 21.99 -36.06
N THR A 547 -3.76 21.57 -36.36
CA THR A 547 -3.12 21.83 -37.66
C THR A 547 -3.36 20.75 -38.73
N ARG A 548 -3.99 19.61 -38.38
CA ARG A 548 -4.38 18.58 -39.35
C ARG A 548 -5.76 18.94 -39.95
N PRO A 549 -5.94 18.91 -41.30
CA PRO A 549 -7.28 19.02 -41.88
C PRO A 549 -8.14 17.87 -41.35
N ALA A 550 -9.39 18.16 -40.98
CA ALA A 550 -10.29 17.19 -40.38
C ALA A 550 -10.44 15.95 -41.26
N HIS A 551 -10.04 14.79 -40.73
CA HIS A 551 -10.57 13.51 -41.24
C HIS A 551 -12.07 13.45 -40.93
N PRO A 552 -12.88 12.79 -41.79
CA PRO A 552 -14.33 12.94 -41.75
C PRO A 552 -14.86 12.49 -40.39
N GLU A 553 -15.79 13.29 -39.84
CA GLU A 553 -16.48 12.99 -38.59
C GLU A 553 -17.01 11.54 -38.60
N PRO A 554 -16.97 10.83 -37.45
CA PRO A 554 -17.77 9.63 -37.32
C PRO A 554 -19.24 10.01 -37.60
N ALA A 555 -19.89 9.22 -38.45
CA ALA A 555 -21.24 9.46 -38.92
C ALA A 555 -22.18 9.81 -37.74
N LYS A 556 -22.87 10.95 -37.88
CA LYS A 556 -24.01 11.31 -37.05
C LYS A 556 -25.16 10.35 -37.33
N ASP A 557 -25.28 9.29 -36.55
CA ASP A 557 -26.53 8.53 -36.47
C ASP A 557 -27.38 9.05 -35.30
N VAL A 558 -28.26 9.97 -35.69
CA VAL A 558 -29.68 10.14 -35.34
C VAL A 558 -30.11 9.88 -33.89
N GLU A 559 -30.58 10.97 -33.27
CA GLU A 559 -31.49 10.99 -32.12
C GLU A 559 -32.56 9.89 -32.21
N SER A 560 -32.60 8.98 -31.24
CA SER A 560 -33.83 8.23 -30.94
C SER A 560 -34.14 8.26 -29.44
N ASN A 561 -35.21 9.00 -29.19
CA ASN A 561 -36.00 9.19 -27.97
C ASN A 561 -36.21 7.88 -27.15
N PRO A 562 -35.89 7.83 -25.84
CA PRO A 562 -36.09 6.64 -25.00
C PRO A 562 -37.52 6.55 -24.45
N ALA A 563 -38.51 6.71 -25.33
CA ALA A 563 -39.92 6.51 -25.00
C ALA A 563 -40.63 5.82 -26.17
N LYS A 564 -41.21 4.64 -25.89
CA LYS A 564 -41.96 3.74 -26.79
C LYS A 564 -41.11 2.68 -27.50
N ASN A 565 -40.82 1.59 -26.78
CA ASN A 565 -41.15 0.25 -27.25
C ASN A 565 -41.28 -0.72 -26.08
N ARG A 566 -42.52 -0.87 -25.61
CA ARG A 566 -43.01 -2.09 -24.97
C ARG A 566 -43.34 -3.09 -26.08
N PRO A 567 -42.90 -4.35 -26.04
CA PRO A 567 -43.65 -5.44 -26.63
C PRO A 567 -44.80 -5.82 -25.69
N ARG A 568 -45.96 -6.06 -26.29
CA ARG A 568 -47.22 -6.48 -25.66
C ARG A 568 -47.11 -7.91 -25.12
N VAL A 569 -47.84 -8.12 -24.03
CA VAL A 569 -48.13 -9.38 -23.34
C VAL A 569 -49.24 -10.17 -24.07
N GLY A 570 -49.12 -11.50 -24.03
CA GLY A 570 -50.20 -12.48 -24.22
C GLY A 570 -50.05 -13.35 -25.48
N GLU A 571 -50.15 -14.68 -25.50
CA GLU A 571 -50.51 -15.76 -24.55
C GLU A 571 -49.85 -17.05 -25.13
N THR A 572 -49.27 -17.99 -24.38
CA THR A 572 -49.98 -19.04 -23.64
C THR A 572 -49.00 -19.73 -22.70
N ALA A 573 -49.48 -19.98 -21.47
CA ALA A 573 -48.72 -20.50 -20.36
C ALA A 573 -48.55 -22.03 -20.44
N SER A 574 -47.29 -22.50 -20.41
CA SER A 574 -46.92 -23.81 -19.90
C SER A 574 -46.05 -23.57 -18.67
N SER A 575 -46.52 -24.03 -17.51
CA SER A 575 -45.96 -23.78 -16.19
C SER A 575 -44.61 -24.47 -15.98
N VAL A 576 -43.53 -23.71 -15.81
CA VAL A 576 -42.29 -24.17 -15.16
C VAL A 576 -42.05 -23.28 -13.95
N ARG A 577 -42.10 -23.89 -12.76
CA ARG A 577 -41.95 -23.26 -11.44
C ARG A 577 -40.50 -22.78 -11.22
N PRO A 578 -40.29 -21.76 -10.38
CA PRO A 578 -38.95 -21.36 -9.96
C PRO A 578 -38.29 -22.50 -9.17
N GLU A 579 -37.03 -22.81 -9.50
CA GLU A 579 -36.25 -23.78 -8.74
C GLU A 579 -36.08 -23.32 -7.29
N PRO A 580 -36.37 -24.18 -6.30
CA PRO A 580 -36.16 -23.88 -4.90
C PRO A 580 -34.67 -23.99 -4.55
N ALA A 581 -34.26 -23.24 -3.53
CA ALA A 581 -33.00 -23.45 -2.83
C ALA A 581 -32.75 -24.95 -2.57
N PRO A 582 -31.51 -25.45 -2.67
CA PRO A 582 -31.24 -26.89 -2.62
C PRO A 582 -31.74 -27.46 -1.30
N SER A 583 -32.82 -28.23 -1.39
CA SER A 583 -33.37 -29.02 -0.30
C SER A 583 -32.41 -30.17 -0.03
N CYS A 584 -31.80 -30.18 1.16
CA CYS A 584 -31.24 -31.39 1.72
C CYS A 584 -32.38 -32.37 2.01
N ASP A 585 -32.39 -33.51 1.32
CA ASP A 585 -32.99 -34.73 1.85
C ASP A 585 -32.03 -35.90 1.58
N PRO A 586 -31.90 -36.86 2.53
CA PRO A 586 -30.70 -37.67 2.69
C PRO A 586 -30.75 -38.90 1.79
N LYS A 587 -29.77 -39.02 0.90
CA LYS A 587 -29.31 -40.32 0.42
C LYS A 587 -27.85 -40.49 0.80
N SER A 588 -27.64 -41.56 1.56
CA SER A 588 -26.40 -42.05 2.12
C SER A 588 -25.40 -42.43 1.03
N ASP A 589 -24.44 -41.54 0.79
CA ASP A 589 -23.08 -41.90 0.39
C ASP A 589 -22.15 -41.12 1.33
N GLY A 590 -21.23 -41.80 2.01
CA GLY A 590 -20.49 -41.24 3.14
C GLY A 590 -19.66 -40.00 2.76
N GLU A 591 -20.17 -38.81 3.04
CA GLU A 591 -19.44 -37.56 2.84
C GLU A 591 -18.14 -37.56 3.65
N ALA A 592 -17.02 -37.39 2.94
CA ALA A 592 -15.70 -37.26 3.54
C ALA A 592 -15.67 -36.06 4.50
N ALA A 593 -14.95 -36.19 5.62
CA ALA A 593 -14.83 -35.13 6.61
C ALA A 593 -14.19 -33.86 6.02
N ARG A 594 -14.71 -32.69 6.39
CA ARG A 594 -14.24 -31.39 5.90
C ARG A 594 -13.07 -30.88 6.73
N VAL A 595 -12.08 -30.27 6.08
CA VAL A 595 -10.94 -29.65 6.78
C VAL A 595 -11.25 -28.18 7.08
N LEU A 596 -10.95 -27.73 8.30
CA LEU A 596 -11.14 -26.34 8.72
C LEU A 596 -9.90 -25.82 9.46
N PHE A 597 -9.24 -24.84 8.86
CA PHE A 597 -8.10 -24.14 9.46
C PHE A 597 -8.57 -23.06 10.42
N LEU A 598 -8.20 -23.17 11.70
CA LEU A 598 -8.57 -22.24 12.76
C LEU A 598 -7.48 -21.18 12.95
N GLN A 599 -7.79 -19.97 12.50
CA GLN A 599 -6.93 -18.78 12.51
C GLN A 599 -7.51 -17.70 13.43
N GLU A 600 -6.68 -16.70 13.77
CA GLU A 600 -7.17 -15.51 14.46
C GLU A 600 -7.69 -14.46 13.47
N ASN A 601 -6.97 -14.22 12.36
CA ASN A 601 -7.30 -13.20 11.38
C ASN A 601 -6.64 -13.51 10.02
N LEU A 602 -7.01 -12.76 8.97
CA LEU A 602 -6.29 -12.68 7.69
C LEU A 602 -6.15 -11.21 7.30
N ARG A 603 -4.91 -10.68 7.27
CA ARG A 603 -4.63 -9.26 7.05
C ARG A 603 -3.91 -9.01 5.72
N ALA A 604 -4.11 -7.81 5.15
CA ALA A 604 -3.43 -7.35 3.93
C ALA A 604 -1.91 -7.50 4.01
N VAL A 605 -1.33 -7.18 5.16
CA VAL A 605 0.06 -7.51 5.53
C VAL A 605 0.03 -8.57 6.63
N GLY A 606 -0.10 -9.84 6.21
CA GLY A 606 -0.19 -10.99 7.11
C GLY A 606 1.14 -11.30 7.81
N ASN A 607 1.07 -11.98 8.97
CA ASN A 607 2.26 -12.58 9.58
C ASN A 607 2.53 -13.97 8.94
N GLY A 608 3.70 -14.57 9.23
CA GLY A 608 4.07 -15.87 8.66
C GLY A 608 3.09 -17.02 8.94
N ILE A 609 2.32 -16.97 10.03
CA ILE A 609 1.32 -17.99 10.38
C ILE A 609 0.11 -17.86 9.44
N GLU A 610 -0.34 -16.64 9.16
CA GLU A 610 -1.46 -16.35 8.26
C GLU A 610 -1.12 -16.76 6.81
N VAL A 611 0.09 -16.39 6.36
CA VAL A 611 0.60 -16.78 5.04
C VAL A 611 0.70 -18.30 4.92
N SER A 612 1.18 -18.99 5.95
CA SER A 612 1.28 -20.45 5.98
C SER A 612 -0.10 -21.13 6.02
N GLY A 613 -1.07 -20.56 6.73
CA GLY A 613 -2.45 -21.03 6.76
C GLY A 613 -3.10 -21.00 5.38
N VAL A 614 -2.98 -19.86 4.67
CA VAL A 614 -3.46 -19.70 3.28
C VAL A 614 -2.73 -20.66 2.34
N GLY A 615 -1.40 -20.79 2.48
CA GLY A 615 -0.59 -21.70 1.68
C GLY A 615 -1.00 -23.17 1.85
N ARG A 616 -1.31 -23.61 3.08
CA ARG A 616 -1.82 -24.96 3.33
C ARG A 616 -3.23 -25.16 2.82
N ALA A 617 -4.13 -24.19 3.00
CA ALA A 617 -5.47 -24.28 2.41
C ALA A 617 -5.38 -24.45 0.88
N ARG A 618 -4.49 -23.72 0.22
CA ARG A 618 -4.20 -23.90 -1.21
C ARG A 618 -3.66 -25.30 -1.53
N LEU A 619 -2.69 -25.81 -0.75
CA LEU A 619 -2.14 -27.16 -0.92
C LEU A 619 -3.21 -28.24 -0.83
N PHE A 620 -4.13 -28.12 0.13
CA PHE A 620 -5.23 -29.10 0.31
C PHE A 620 -6.16 -29.13 -0.91
N HIS A 621 -6.59 -27.97 -1.40
CA HIS A 621 -7.45 -27.89 -2.58
C HIS A 621 -6.76 -28.34 -3.85
N ARG A 622 -5.56 -27.82 -4.11
CA ARG A 622 -4.88 -27.97 -5.41
C ARG A 622 -4.17 -29.31 -5.56
N ASP A 623 -3.49 -29.78 -4.51
CA ASP A 623 -2.55 -30.90 -4.60
C ASP A 623 -3.12 -32.18 -3.97
N LEU A 624 -4.02 -32.04 -2.98
CA LEU A 624 -4.68 -33.19 -2.35
C LEU A 624 -6.10 -33.43 -2.88
N GLY A 625 -6.73 -32.44 -3.50
CA GLY A 625 -8.15 -32.50 -3.88
C GLY A 625 -9.08 -32.58 -2.66
N ILE A 626 -8.63 -32.13 -1.50
CA ILE A 626 -9.37 -32.17 -0.23
C ILE A 626 -9.96 -30.78 0.04
N PRO A 627 -11.29 -30.64 0.15
CA PRO A 627 -11.91 -29.37 0.50
C PRO A 627 -11.44 -28.88 1.88
N ALA A 628 -10.85 -27.69 1.91
CA ALA A 628 -10.41 -27.03 3.13
C ALA A 628 -10.88 -25.58 3.22
N ASP A 629 -11.45 -25.21 4.36
CA ASP A 629 -11.94 -23.86 4.63
C ASP A 629 -11.13 -23.20 5.75
N ILE A 630 -11.30 -21.89 5.95
CA ILE A 630 -10.63 -21.12 7.01
C ILE A 630 -11.69 -20.49 7.92
N LEU A 631 -11.52 -20.61 9.23
CA LEU A 631 -12.28 -19.86 10.24
C LEU A 631 -11.37 -18.83 10.92
N THR A 632 -11.84 -17.58 11.00
CA THR A 632 -11.15 -16.49 11.70
C THR A 632 -11.92 -16.05 12.94
N SER A 633 -11.22 -15.82 14.05
CA SER A 633 -11.82 -15.53 15.36
C SER A 633 -11.78 -14.07 15.79
N ASN A 634 -11.10 -13.18 15.05
CA ASN A 634 -11.02 -11.76 15.38
C ASN A 634 -12.00 -10.96 14.56
N PHE A 635 -12.57 -9.92 15.16
CA PHE A 635 -13.37 -8.94 14.44
C PHE A 635 -12.49 -8.16 13.47
N ASN A 636 -12.79 -8.23 12.17
CA ASN A 636 -12.05 -7.58 11.11
C ASN A 636 -12.98 -7.05 10.00
N PRO A 637 -13.32 -5.75 10.01
CA PRO A 637 -14.15 -5.12 8.97
C PRO A 637 -13.56 -5.22 7.55
N GLY A 638 -12.23 -5.31 7.42
CA GLY A 638 -11.54 -5.40 6.13
C GLY A 638 -11.35 -6.82 5.60
N LEU A 639 -11.89 -7.84 6.28
CA LEU A 639 -11.64 -9.24 5.95
C LEU A 639 -12.10 -9.62 4.53
N GLN A 640 -13.34 -9.28 4.17
CA GLN A 640 -13.93 -9.69 2.88
C GLN A 640 -13.15 -9.13 1.69
N ALA A 641 -12.87 -7.82 1.69
CA ALA A 641 -12.07 -7.18 0.64
C ALA A 641 -10.68 -7.83 0.50
N HIS A 642 -10.07 -8.24 1.63
CA HIS A 642 -8.79 -8.92 1.59
C HIS A 642 -8.91 -10.35 1.04
N VAL A 643 -9.92 -11.12 1.44
CA VAL A 643 -10.19 -12.48 0.93
C VAL A 643 -10.45 -12.45 -0.58
N GLU A 644 -11.22 -11.48 -1.08
CA GLU A 644 -11.44 -11.27 -2.51
C GLU A 644 -10.14 -11.01 -3.26
N ASN A 645 -9.23 -10.21 -2.69
CA ASN A 645 -7.92 -9.98 -3.29
C ASN A 645 -7.05 -11.25 -3.32
N LEU A 646 -7.08 -12.06 -2.26
CA LEU A 646 -6.36 -13.34 -2.22
C LEU A 646 -6.91 -14.33 -3.26
N LYS A 647 -8.23 -14.35 -3.48
CA LYS A 647 -8.86 -15.16 -4.52
C LYS A 647 -8.52 -14.67 -5.93
N ARG A 648 -8.60 -13.35 -6.17
CA ARG A 648 -8.25 -12.72 -7.46
C ARG A 648 -6.79 -12.92 -7.84
N SER A 649 -5.89 -12.97 -6.87
CA SER A 649 -4.45 -13.22 -7.06
C SER A 649 -4.07 -14.70 -7.01
N GLU A 650 -5.04 -15.62 -7.00
CA GLU A 650 -4.85 -17.09 -6.95
C GLU A 650 -4.03 -17.60 -5.74
N LYS A 651 -3.82 -16.76 -4.73
CA LYS A 651 -3.18 -17.15 -3.46
C LYS A 651 -4.12 -17.99 -2.60
N LEU A 652 -5.42 -17.78 -2.73
CA LEU A 652 -6.46 -18.58 -2.10
C LEU A 652 -7.40 -19.17 -3.18
N PRO A 653 -7.69 -20.48 -3.15
CA PRO A 653 -8.62 -21.09 -4.11
C PRO A 653 -10.01 -20.45 -4.08
N ALA A 654 -10.67 -20.32 -5.23
CA ALA A 654 -12.02 -19.77 -5.31
C ALA A 654 -13.03 -20.57 -4.46
N ALA A 655 -12.87 -21.90 -4.43
CA ALA A 655 -13.68 -22.85 -3.67
C ALA A 655 -13.42 -22.83 -2.14
N CYS A 656 -12.33 -22.22 -1.67
CA CYS A 656 -12.06 -22.08 -0.25
C CYS A 656 -13.01 -21.04 0.36
N THR A 657 -13.79 -21.45 1.35
CA THR A 657 -14.63 -20.53 2.12
C THR A 657 -13.84 -19.96 3.28
N VAL A 658 -14.02 -18.67 3.57
CA VAL A 658 -13.45 -18.02 4.75
C VAL A 658 -14.60 -17.56 5.61
N PHE A 659 -14.71 -18.13 6.81
CA PHE A 659 -15.69 -17.79 7.81
C PHE A 659 -15.08 -16.82 8.83
N ASN A 660 -15.92 -15.97 9.41
CA ASN A 660 -15.58 -15.22 10.62
C ASN A 660 -16.62 -15.45 11.71
N VAL A 661 -16.17 -15.68 12.94
CA VAL A 661 -17.06 -15.93 14.09
C VAL A 661 -18.06 -14.79 14.31
N TYR A 662 -17.65 -13.54 14.06
CA TYR A 662 -18.52 -12.38 14.25
C TYR A 662 -19.57 -12.25 13.14
N GLU A 663 -19.32 -12.73 11.93
CA GLU A 663 -20.32 -12.77 10.86
C GLU A 663 -21.51 -13.68 11.20
N TRP A 664 -21.31 -14.67 12.07
CA TRP A 664 -22.40 -15.53 12.52
C TRP A 664 -23.38 -14.82 13.46
N LEU A 665 -22.95 -13.79 14.18
CA LEU A 665 -23.82 -13.05 15.10
C LEU A 665 -24.99 -12.39 14.37
N THR A 666 -24.75 -11.84 13.18
CA THR A 666 -25.81 -11.20 12.37
C THR A 666 -26.83 -12.22 11.88
N ARG A 667 -26.34 -13.37 11.40
CA ARG A 667 -27.19 -14.49 11.01
C ARG A 667 -28.03 -15.01 12.18
N MET A 668 -27.40 -15.22 13.33
CA MET A 668 -28.07 -15.73 14.54
C MET A 668 -29.13 -14.75 15.04
N HIS A 669 -28.84 -13.45 15.02
CA HIS A 669 -29.81 -12.41 15.34
C HIS A 669 -31.00 -12.41 14.38
N ALA A 670 -30.74 -12.45 13.07
CA ALA A 670 -31.79 -12.51 12.04
C ALA A 670 -32.67 -13.76 12.17
N SER A 671 -32.11 -14.88 12.64
CA SER A 671 -32.86 -16.12 12.90
C SER A 671 -33.58 -16.16 14.26
N GLY A 672 -33.47 -15.12 15.09
CA GLY A 672 -34.07 -15.09 16.42
C GLY A 672 -33.37 -15.99 17.45
N LEU A 673 -32.09 -16.35 17.24
CA LEU A 673 -31.29 -17.10 18.21
C LEU A 673 -30.54 -16.17 19.18
N VAL A 674 -30.25 -14.94 18.76
CA VAL A 674 -29.56 -13.93 19.56
C VAL A 674 -30.43 -12.68 19.70
N GLY A 675 -30.75 -12.31 20.94
CA GLY A 675 -31.48 -11.10 21.27
C GLY A 675 -30.57 -9.89 21.52
N PRO A 676 -31.14 -8.69 21.68
CA PRO A 676 -30.38 -7.52 22.11
C PRO A 676 -30.07 -7.58 23.61
N LEU A 677 -28.86 -7.19 23.99
CA LEU A 677 -28.45 -6.93 25.36
C LEU A 677 -28.88 -5.52 25.79
N PRO A 678 -29.26 -5.31 27.06
CA PRO A 678 -29.50 -3.97 27.58
C PRO A 678 -28.21 -3.15 27.53
N ALA A 679 -28.32 -1.83 27.43
CA ALA A 679 -27.16 -0.93 27.51
C ALA A 679 -26.38 -1.16 28.82
N HIS A 680 -25.05 -1.14 28.76
CA HIS A 680 -24.22 -1.20 29.97
C HIS A 680 -24.20 0.19 30.59
N PRO A 681 -24.53 0.36 31.88
CA PRO A 681 -24.18 1.58 32.59
C PRO A 681 -22.67 1.58 32.78
N THR A 682 -21.95 2.45 32.09
CA THR A 682 -20.49 2.57 32.23
C THR A 682 -20.15 4.00 32.63
N ASP A 683 -19.23 4.16 33.59
CA ASP A 683 -18.68 5.47 33.99
C ASP A 683 -17.68 6.01 32.94
N ALA A 684 -17.66 5.47 31.72
CA ALA A 684 -16.84 5.95 30.63
C ALA A 684 -17.36 7.33 30.22
N PRO A 685 -16.52 8.38 30.23
CA PRO A 685 -16.88 9.64 29.63
C PRO A 685 -17.23 9.39 28.17
N GLU A 686 -18.29 10.07 27.75
CA GLU A 686 -18.79 9.97 26.39
C GLU A 686 -17.63 10.08 25.40
N ASP A 687 -16.75 11.08 25.56
CA ASP A 687 -15.55 11.41 24.75
C ASP A 687 -14.59 10.26 24.39
N PHE A 688 -14.74 9.10 25.03
CA PHE A 688 -13.83 7.97 24.91
C PHE A 688 -14.52 6.67 24.49
N ILE A 689 -15.68 6.76 23.83
CA ILE A 689 -16.22 5.67 23.04
C ILE A 689 -15.66 5.74 21.61
N SER A 690 -15.37 4.59 21.03
CA SER A 690 -14.88 4.53 19.65
C SER A 690 -15.45 3.35 18.90
N GLU A 691 -16.10 3.64 17.78
CA GLU A 691 -16.49 2.60 16.84
C GLU A 691 -15.49 2.30 15.73
N SER A 692 -15.40 1.01 15.42
CA SER A 692 -14.84 0.49 14.18
C SER A 692 -15.72 0.76 12.95
N ALA A 693 -15.15 0.61 11.76
CA ALA A 693 -15.93 0.39 10.54
C ALA A 693 -16.83 -0.86 10.68
N PRO A 694 -17.98 -0.91 9.98
CA PRO A 694 -18.87 -2.06 9.98
C PRO A 694 -18.24 -3.23 9.23
N MET A 695 -18.41 -4.42 9.78
CA MET A 695 -18.26 -5.68 9.07
C MET A 695 -19.58 -5.96 8.35
N SER A 696 -19.59 -5.79 7.03
CA SER A 696 -20.77 -6.07 6.20
C SER A 696 -21.01 -7.57 6.10
N THR A 697 -22.24 -8.01 6.38
CA THR A 697 -22.65 -9.40 6.23
C THR A 697 -23.96 -9.47 5.43
N PRO A 698 -24.33 -10.64 4.87
CA PRO A 698 -25.63 -10.82 4.21
C PRO A 698 -26.85 -10.55 5.12
N HIS A 699 -26.68 -10.54 6.44
CA HIS A 699 -27.76 -10.45 7.44
C HIS A 699 -27.72 -9.16 8.27
N GLY A 700 -26.93 -8.17 7.87
CA GLY A 700 -26.78 -6.89 8.59
C GLY A 700 -25.32 -6.46 8.73
N ALA A 701 -25.12 -5.23 9.17
CA ALA A 701 -23.80 -4.68 9.46
C ALA A 701 -23.48 -4.84 10.95
N LEU A 702 -22.39 -5.53 11.28
CA LEU A 702 -21.92 -5.65 12.66
C LEU A 702 -20.78 -4.65 12.92
N THR A 703 -20.93 -3.82 13.93
CA THR A 703 -19.92 -2.84 14.33
C THR A 703 -19.45 -3.09 15.76
N ARG A 704 -18.29 -2.53 16.14
CA ARG A 704 -17.74 -2.66 17.50
C ARG A 704 -17.53 -1.29 18.14
N ARG A 705 -18.31 -0.96 19.17
CA ARG A 705 -18.20 0.24 20.03
C ARG A 705 -17.29 -0.04 21.22
N SER A 706 -16.23 0.74 21.42
CA SER A 706 -15.22 0.52 22.48
C SER A 706 -15.21 1.65 23.49
N TYR A 707 -15.54 1.38 24.76
CA TYR A 707 -15.75 2.34 25.84
C TYR A 707 -14.50 2.42 26.74
N ARG A 708 -13.93 3.60 26.97
CA ARG A 708 -12.73 3.80 27.80
C ARG A 708 -12.95 4.82 28.92
N GLN A 709 -12.18 4.67 30.01
CA GLN A 709 -12.24 5.63 31.12
C GLN A 709 -11.67 7.01 30.76
N SER A 710 -10.64 7.04 29.91
CA SER A 710 -10.06 8.27 29.37
C SER A 710 -9.41 8.01 28.01
N ARG A 711 -9.01 9.05 27.27
CA ARG A 711 -8.32 8.91 25.97
C ARG A 711 -7.09 7.99 26.01
N THR A 712 -6.36 7.99 27.12
CA THR A 712 -5.21 7.10 27.36
C THR A 712 -5.50 6.07 28.45
N GLY A 713 -6.74 6.05 28.96
CA GLY A 713 -7.19 5.21 30.05
C GLY A 713 -7.54 3.79 29.63
N PRO A 714 -7.79 2.91 30.61
CA PRO A 714 -8.13 1.52 30.35
C PRO A 714 -9.42 1.39 29.53
N LEU A 715 -9.46 0.36 28.68
CA LEU A 715 -10.68 -0.12 28.05
C LEU A 715 -11.58 -0.73 29.13
N LEU A 716 -12.87 -0.38 29.09
CA LEU A 716 -13.88 -0.81 30.06
C LEU A 716 -14.88 -1.77 29.43
N VAL A 717 -15.41 -1.45 28.24
CA VAL A 717 -16.41 -2.26 27.54
C VAL A 717 -16.13 -2.26 26.03
N GLU A 718 -16.45 -3.34 25.32
CA GLU A 718 -16.68 -3.33 23.87
C GLU A 718 -18.04 -3.95 23.56
N ASP A 719 -18.94 -3.18 22.94
CA ASP A 719 -20.23 -3.66 22.45
C ASP A 719 -20.17 -3.94 20.96
N PHE A 720 -20.70 -5.08 20.54
CA PHE A 720 -20.89 -5.43 19.14
C PHE A 720 -22.34 -5.24 18.78
N VAL A 721 -22.59 -4.34 17.83
CA VAL A 721 -23.90 -3.77 17.55
C VAL A 721 -24.30 -4.12 16.12
N ILE A 722 -25.49 -4.70 15.96
CA ILE A 722 -26.07 -4.96 14.63
C ILE A 722 -26.89 -3.74 14.23
N ASP A 723 -26.61 -3.25 13.01
CA ASP A 723 -27.30 -2.14 12.35
C ASP A 723 -27.40 -0.88 13.21
N GLY A 724 -26.40 -0.68 14.09
CA GLY A 724 -26.30 0.47 15.01
C GLY A 724 -27.29 0.47 16.18
N GLN A 725 -28.21 -0.50 16.25
CA GLN A 725 -29.32 -0.50 17.22
C GLN A 725 -29.20 -1.60 18.27
N HIS A 726 -28.90 -2.83 17.86
CA HIS A 726 -29.00 -4.00 18.74
C HIS A 726 -27.63 -4.44 19.20
N VAL A 727 -27.28 -4.18 20.48
CA VAL A 727 -26.07 -4.76 21.08
C VAL A 727 -26.28 -6.26 21.20
N VAL A 728 -25.55 -7.07 20.45
CA VAL A 728 -25.71 -8.53 20.49
C VAL A 728 -24.63 -9.22 21.28
N LEU A 729 -23.43 -8.64 21.36
CA LEU A 729 -22.32 -9.16 22.16
C LEU A 729 -21.72 -8.01 22.96
N ARG A 730 -21.33 -8.25 24.21
CA ARG A 730 -20.62 -7.29 25.04
C ARG A 730 -19.38 -7.92 25.65
N LYS A 731 -18.24 -7.24 25.56
CA LYS A 731 -17.02 -7.60 26.26
C LYS A 731 -16.77 -6.61 27.38
N THR A 732 -16.62 -7.05 28.62
CA THR A 732 -16.29 -6.17 29.75
C THR A 732 -14.85 -6.41 30.19
N TYR A 733 -14.15 -5.35 30.53
CA TYR A 733 -12.74 -5.33 30.88
C TYR A 733 -12.54 -4.82 32.31
N ALA A 734 -11.74 -5.53 33.09
CA ALA A 734 -11.30 -5.11 34.42
C ALA A 734 -9.93 -4.42 34.33
N SER A 735 -9.76 -3.31 35.04
CA SER A 735 -8.51 -2.57 35.12
C SER A 735 -8.01 -2.48 36.56
N LYS A 736 -6.69 -2.51 36.75
CA LYS A 736 -6.02 -2.22 38.03
C LYS A 736 -5.01 -1.08 37.81
N PRO A 737 -4.83 -0.15 38.77
CA PRO A 737 -3.83 0.90 38.66
C PRO A 737 -2.45 0.32 38.30
N GLY A 738 -1.78 0.91 37.28
CA GLY A 738 -0.47 0.47 36.81
C GLY A 738 -0.45 -0.79 35.94
N HIS A 739 -1.61 -1.41 35.64
CA HIS A 739 -1.70 -2.58 34.78
C HIS A 739 -2.66 -2.38 33.59
N PRO A 740 -2.37 -2.98 32.43
CA PRO A 740 -3.28 -2.94 31.29
C PRO A 740 -4.60 -3.65 31.60
N ALA A 741 -5.69 -3.13 31.03
CA ALA A 741 -7.03 -3.71 31.16
C ALA A 741 -7.05 -5.15 30.64
N ARG A 742 -7.77 -6.03 31.35
CA ARG A 742 -7.92 -7.45 31.00
C ARG A 742 -9.39 -7.77 30.78
N LEU A 743 -9.68 -8.56 29.74
CA LEU A 743 -11.02 -9.06 29.49
C LEU A 743 -11.52 -9.84 30.73
N ALA A 744 -12.67 -9.45 31.25
CA ALA A 744 -13.32 -10.06 32.40
C ALA A 744 -14.45 -11.00 31.95
N THR A 745 -15.30 -10.55 31.03
CA THR A 745 -16.49 -11.29 30.59
C THR A 745 -16.79 -11.00 29.13
N VAL A 746 -17.31 -11.99 28.39
CA VAL A 746 -17.95 -11.84 27.08
C VAL A 746 -19.40 -12.28 27.22
N ARG A 747 -20.35 -11.38 27.08
CA ARG A 747 -21.79 -11.61 27.27
C ARG A 747 -22.52 -11.65 25.93
N LEU A 748 -23.40 -12.63 25.75
CA LEU A 748 -24.26 -12.80 24.57
C LEU A 748 -25.69 -13.09 25.04
N HIS A 749 -26.71 -12.49 24.42
CA HIS A 749 -28.10 -12.79 24.79
C HIS A 749 -28.64 -13.95 23.94
N ALA A 750 -28.69 -15.17 24.48
CA ALA A 750 -29.40 -16.29 23.86
C ALA A 750 -30.91 -16.14 24.13
N ILE A 751 -31.77 -16.36 23.14
CA ILE A 751 -33.23 -16.34 23.35
C ILE A 751 -33.64 -17.61 24.11
N ASP A 752 -33.86 -17.43 25.42
CA ASP A 752 -34.67 -18.21 26.39
C ASP A 752 -34.41 -17.62 27.81
N ASP A 753 -34.55 -16.28 27.89
CA ASP A 753 -34.61 -15.41 29.09
C ASP A 753 -33.37 -15.16 29.97
N GLN A 754 -32.15 -15.62 29.64
CA GLN A 754 -30.95 -15.15 30.37
C GLN A 754 -29.74 -14.86 29.45
N PRO A 755 -29.05 -13.72 29.66
CA PRO A 755 -27.74 -13.49 29.06
C PRO A 755 -26.74 -14.58 29.47
N VAL A 756 -25.97 -15.07 28.50
CA VAL A 756 -24.88 -16.01 28.74
C VAL A 756 -23.56 -15.25 28.85
N ASP A 757 -22.83 -15.52 29.93
CA ASP A 757 -21.49 -15.01 30.17
C ASP A 757 -20.43 -16.06 29.89
N TYR A 758 -19.57 -15.76 28.93
CA TYR A 758 -18.35 -16.50 28.66
C TYR A 758 -17.17 -15.87 29.42
N PRO A 759 -16.39 -16.65 30.18
CA PRO A 759 -15.28 -16.11 30.97
C PRO A 759 -14.05 -15.77 30.13
N SER A 760 -14.03 -16.14 28.84
CA SER A 760 -12.99 -15.72 27.90
C SER A 760 -13.52 -15.69 26.45
N GLU A 761 -12.79 -14.97 25.59
CA GLU A 761 -13.11 -14.93 24.15
C GLU A 761 -13.01 -16.31 23.48
N GLY A 762 -12.12 -17.18 23.96
CA GLY A 762 -12.00 -18.55 23.45
C GLY A 762 -13.24 -19.40 23.73
N ASP A 763 -13.90 -19.21 24.87
CA ASP A 763 -15.15 -19.91 25.19
C ASP A 763 -16.28 -19.45 24.28
N PHE A 764 -16.39 -18.14 24.07
CA PHE A 764 -17.33 -17.55 23.12
C PHE A 764 -17.11 -18.11 21.71
N VAL A 765 -15.86 -18.13 21.23
CA VAL A 765 -15.52 -18.69 19.90
C VAL A 765 -15.94 -20.16 19.79
N CYS A 766 -15.66 -20.97 20.82
CA CYS A 766 -16.06 -22.38 20.82
C CYS A 766 -17.60 -22.54 20.81
N ALA A 767 -18.33 -21.74 21.59
CA ALA A 767 -19.79 -21.75 21.58
C ALA A 767 -20.35 -21.38 20.19
N MET A 768 -19.79 -20.35 19.55
CA MET A 768 -20.18 -19.98 18.20
C MET A 768 -19.91 -21.09 17.19
N MET A 769 -18.78 -21.79 17.28
CA MET A 769 -18.51 -22.96 16.44
C MET A 769 -19.54 -24.09 16.67
N ALA A 770 -19.88 -24.41 17.92
CA ALA A 770 -20.82 -25.49 18.26
C ALA A 770 -22.25 -25.24 17.75
N VAL A 771 -22.63 -23.96 17.58
CA VAL A 771 -23.93 -23.55 17.06
C VAL A 771 -23.93 -23.46 15.54
N ASN A 772 -22.86 -22.95 14.93
CA ASN A 772 -22.87 -22.54 13.52
C ASN A 772 -22.25 -23.53 12.54
N LEU A 773 -21.44 -24.49 13.02
CA LEU A 773 -20.93 -25.56 12.18
C LEU A 773 -22.00 -26.64 11.96
N ASP A 774 -22.11 -27.12 10.72
CA ASP A 774 -23.07 -28.17 10.37
C ASP A 774 -22.70 -29.47 11.10
N ARG A 775 -23.61 -29.95 11.96
CA ARG A 775 -23.46 -31.17 12.78
C ARG A 775 -23.55 -32.46 11.96
N ARG A 776 -24.08 -32.39 10.73
CA ARG A 776 -24.12 -33.51 9.80
C ARG A 776 -22.74 -33.80 9.22
N ASN A 777 -21.90 -32.78 9.13
CA ASN A 777 -20.53 -32.91 8.65
C ASN A 777 -19.61 -33.42 9.76
N ALA A 778 -18.72 -34.33 9.38
CA ALA A 778 -17.52 -34.61 10.14
C ALA A 778 -16.47 -33.53 9.85
N TRP A 779 -15.69 -33.13 10.86
CA TRP A 779 -14.70 -32.05 10.73
C TRP A 779 -13.29 -32.46 11.15
N HIS A 780 -12.29 -31.98 10.43
CA HIS A 780 -10.88 -32.05 10.82
C HIS A 780 -10.38 -30.64 11.08
N PHE A 781 -10.23 -30.28 12.36
CA PHE A 781 -9.74 -28.96 12.76
C PHE A 781 -8.22 -28.93 12.78
N ILE A 782 -7.64 -27.94 12.10
CA ILE A 782 -6.20 -27.64 12.16
C ILE A 782 -6.04 -26.27 12.84
N VAL A 783 -5.43 -26.25 14.02
CA VAL A 783 -5.33 -25.06 14.87
C VAL A 783 -3.96 -24.42 14.74
N ASP A 784 -3.92 -23.27 14.08
CA ASP A 784 -2.68 -22.51 13.88
C ASP A 784 -2.43 -21.51 15.00
N LYS A 785 -3.49 -21.03 15.65
CA LYS A 785 -3.44 -20.08 16.76
C LYS A 785 -3.99 -20.67 18.05
N ASN A 786 -3.21 -21.58 18.64
CA ASN A 786 -3.64 -22.44 19.76
C ASN A 786 -4.16 -21.71 21.01
N LYS A 787 -3.72 -20.48 21.29
CA LYS A 787 -4.16 -19.76 22.49
C LYS A 787 -5.67 -19.51 22.50
N MET A 788 -6.25 -19.13 21.35
CA MET A 788 -7.67 -18.84 21.23
C MET A 788 -8.52 -20.11 21.40
N TYR A 789 -8.05 -21.23 20.87
CA TYR A 789 -8.81 -22.48 20.78
C TYR A 789 -8.44 -23.50 21.88
N ARG A 790 -7.65 -23.12 22.89
CA ARG A 790 -7.16 -24.02 23.95
C ARG A 790 -8.25 -24.76 24.74
N ARG A 791 -9.49 -24.26 24.70
CA ARG A 791 -10.64 -24.81 25.41
C ARG A 791 -11.55 -25.68 24.53
N LEU A 792 -11.23 -25.84 23.24
CA LEU A 792 -12.08 -26.55 22.28
C LEU A 792 -12.44 -27.96 22.78
N ARG A 793 -11.48 -28.70 23.33
CA ARG A 793 -11.70 -30.06 23.86
C ARG A 793 -12.66 -30.14 25.06
N HIS A 794 -12.75 -29.09 25.85
CA HIS A 794 -13.64 -29.03 27.02
C HIS A 794 -14.94 -28.26 26.72
N SER A 795 -15.13 -27.82 25.48
CA SER A 795 -16.27 -27.00 25.08
C SER A 795 -17.43 -27.81 24.51
N ALA A 796 -18.55 -27.12 24.28
CA ALA A 796 -19.71 -27.62 23.54
C ALA A 796 -19.34 -28.20 22.15
N VAL A 797 -18.27 -27.73 21.51
CA VAL A 797 -17.78 -28.28 20.23
C VAL A 797 -17.45 -29.77 20.36
N ASN A 798 -16.81 -30.18 21.46
CA ASN A 798 -16.47 -31.59 21.70
C ASN A 798 -17.67 -32.47 22.04
N ARG A 799 -18.76 -31.88 22.52
CA ARG A 799 -20.01 -32.62 22.79
C ARG A 799 -20.88 -32.77 21.55
N HIS A 800 -20.92 -31.74 20.70
CA HIS A 800 -21.94 -31.61 19.65
C HIS A 800 -21.40 -31.72 18.22
N ILE A 801 -20.09 -31.56 18.00
CA ILE A 801 -19.47 -31.61 16.67
C ILE A 801 -18.57 -32.83 16.58
N HIS A 802 -18.86 -33.71 15.61
CA HIS A 802 -18.01 -34.87 15.33
C HIS A 802 -16.72 -34.41 14.63
N HIS A 803 -15.60 -34.43 15.34
CA HIS A 803 -14.37 -33.86 14.83
C HIS A 803 -13.07 -34.55 15.29
N THR A 804 -11.98 -34.24 14.60
CA THR A 804 -10.61 -34.38 15.12
C THR A 804 -9.95 -33.02 15.29
N LEU A 805 -8.98 -32.94 16.21
CA LEU A 805 -8.27 -31.72 16.54
C LEU A 805 -6.75 -31.88 16.38
N THR A 806 -6.17 -31.15 15.44
CA THR A 806 -4.73 -31.09 15.22
C THR A 806 -4.20 -29.70 15.56
N ALA A 807 -3.25 -29.61 16.49
CA ALA A 807 -2.59 -28.37 16.86
C ALA A 807 -1.28 -28.18 16.10
N VAL A 808 -1.00 -27.00 15.56
CA VAL A 808 0.27 -26.70 14.87
C VAL A 808 1.12 -25.73 15.70
N LEU A 809 2.38 -26.08 15.96
CA LEU A 809 3.31 -25.25 16.72
C LEU A 809 4.16 -24.40 15.75
N HIS A 810 3.81 -23.12 15.63
CA HIS A 810 4.46 -22.17 14.72
C HIS A 810 5.67 -21.42 15.31
N ASN A 811 5.98 -21.66 16.58
CA ASN A 811 7.07 -21.00 17.30
C ASN A 811 7.64 -21.99 18.32
N THR A 812 8.80 -21.66 18.91
CA THR A 812 9.28 -22.41 20.06
C THR A 812 8.22 -22.50 21.18
N HIS A 813 8.14 -23.64 21.83
CA HIS A 813 7.17 -23.92 22.88
C HIS A 813 7.62 -23.52 24.28
N VAL A 814 8.88 -23.12 24.42
CA VAL A 814 9.50 -22.70 25.69
C VAL A 814 9.88 -21.21 25.66
N LEU A 815 9.82 -20.56 26.82
CA LEU A 815 10.38 -19.24 27.09
C LEU A 815 11.85 -19.38 27.50
N GLU A 816 12.58 -18.26 27.53
CA GLU A 816 13.99 -18.25 27.97
C GLU A 816 14.20 -18.75 29.40
N ASP A 817 13.22 -18.54 30.28
CA ASP A 817 13.25 -19.01 31.66
C ASP A 817 12.85 -20.49 31.79
N GLY A 818 12.74 -21.21 30.67
CA GLY A 818 12.38 -22.63 30.61
C GLY A 818 10.89 -22.91 30.76
N ARG A 819 10.04 -21.92 31.04
CA ARG A 819 8.60 -22.15 31.17
C ARG A 819 7.95 -22.34 29.80
N TYR A 820 6.93 -23.21 29.72
CA TYR A 820 6.13 -23.32 28.51
C TYR A 820 5.39 -22.02 28.15
N LYS A 821 5.48 -21.63 26.88
CA LYS A 821 4.73 -20.50 26.32
C LYS A 821 3.24 -20.74 26.51
N GLY A 822 2.52 -19.72 26.98
CA GLY A 822 1.09 -19.83 27.30
C GLY A 822 0.21 -20.32 26.14
N SER A 823 0.64 -20.10 24.89
CA SER A 823 -0.06 -20.56 23.68
C SER A 823 -0.03 -22.08 23.49
N TYR A 824 0.98 -22.78 23.99
CA TYR A 824 1.16 -24.22 23.79
C TYR A 824 1.19 -25.03 25.09
N ARG A 825 1.31 -24.36 26.25
CA ARG A 825 1.39 -25.00 27.56
C ARG A 825 0.35 -26.10 27.77
N HIS A 826 -0.90 -25.86 27.41
CA HIS A 826 -1.98 -26.84 27.56
C HIS A 826 -1.77 -28.10 26.71
N LEU A 827 -1.24 -27.97 25.48
CA LEU A 827 -0.95 -29.10 24.59
C LEU A 827 0.16 -30.01 25.14
N ILE A 828 1.05 -29.45 25.96
CA ILE A 828 2.23 -30.17 26.49
C ILE A 828 1.89 -30.76 27.86
N GLN A 829 1.25 -29.98 28.73
CA GLN A 829 0.85 -30.43 30.07
C GLN A 829 -0.33 -31.41 30.02
N GLU A 830 -1.20 -31.29 29.03
CA GLU A 830 -2.34 -32.16 28.82
C GLU A 830 -2.46 -32.55 27.33
N PRO A 831 -1.57 -33.42 26.81
CA PRO A 831 -1.60 -33.79 25.39
C PRO A 831 -2.92 -34.41 24.92
N SER A 832 -3.75 -34.94 25.83
CA SER A 832 -5.13 -35.38 25.56
C SER A 832 -6.03 -34.29 24.99
N CYS A 833 -5.69 -33.01 25.16
CA CYS A 833 -6.49 -31.90 24.66
C CYS A 833 -6.44 -31.74 23.13
N SER A 834 -5.61 -32.51 22.42
CA SER A 834 -5.56 -32.60 20.95
C SER A 834 -5.39 -34.05 20.50
N ASP A 835 -5.75 -34.34 19.26
CA ASP A 835 -5.58 -35.67 18.66
C ASP A 835 -4.18 -35.82 18.06
N ARG A 836 -3.70 -34.75 17.41
CA ARG A 836 -2.33 -34.63 16.92
C ARG A 836 -1.75 -33.25 17.24
N ILE A 837 -0.44 -33.21 17.37
CA ILE A 837 0.37 -32.02 17.52
C ILE A 837 1.42 -32.04 16.41
N VAL A 838 1.36 -31.08 15.50
CA VAL A 838 2.31 -30.90 14.41
C VAL A 838 3.42 -29.99 14.89
N SER A 839 4.65 -30.52 14.94
CA SER A 839 5.87 -29.72 14.97
C SER A 839 6.32 -29.44 13.54
N LEU A 840 6.91 -28.26 13.34
CA LEU A 840 7.45 -27.87 12.04
C LEU A 840 8.89 -28.39 11.83
N THR A 841 9.53 -28.87 12.90
CA THR A 841 10.92 -29.35 12.92
C THR A 841 11.03 -30.69 13.63
N GLU A 842 12.07 -31.44 13.28
CA GLU A 842 12.48 -32.68 13.96
C GLU A 842 13.05 -32.37 15.35
N GLU A 843 13.78 -31.26 15.50
CA GLU A 843 14.32 -30.83 16.80
C GLU A 843 13.18 -30.57 17.80
N GLN A 844 12.14 -29.85 17.38
CA GLN A 844 10.98 -29.59 18.25
C GLN A 844 10.19 -30.88 18.53
N PHE A 845 10.11 -31.80 17.57
CA PHE A 845 9.50 -33.12 17.79
C PHE A 845 10.24 -33.89 18.90
N GLY A 846 11.58 -33.93 18.84
CA GLY A 846 12.43 -34.61 19.81
C GLY A 846 12.35 -33.99 21.21
N ASP A 847 12.36 -32.66 21.28
CA ASP A 847 12.20 -31.94 22.54
C ASP A 847 10.84 -32.23 23.19
N LEU A 848 9.75 -32.15 22.43
CA LEU A 848 8.40 -32.46 22.94
C LEU A 848 8.29 -33.91 23.44
N THR A 849 8.93 -34.86 22.73
CA THR A 849 8.97 -36.26 23.17
C THR A 849 9.73 -36.40 24.49
N THR A 850 10.87 -35.73 24.63
CA THR A 850 11.69 -35.71 25.86
C THR A 850 10.95 -35.06 27.02
N GLU A 851 10.13 -34.05 26.74
CA GLU A 851 9.27 -33.36 27.70
C GLU A 851 8.01 -34.16 28.07
N GLY A 852 7.84 -35.37 27.53
CA GLY A 852 6.78 -36.30 27.92
C GLY A 852 5.52 -36.23 27.06
N VAL A 853 5.52 -35.51 25.93
CA VAL A 853 4.42 -35.58 24.97
C VAL A 853 4.47 -36.93 24.26
N PRO A 854 3.38 -37.74 24.26
CA PRO A 854 3.39 -39.05 23.64
C PRO A 854 3.73 -39.00 22.15
N ALA A 855 4.72 -39.78 21.71
CA ALA A 855 5.15 -39.82 20.30
C ALA A 855 3.99 -40.13 19.33
N ALA A 856 3.02 -40.95 19.74
CA ALA A 856 1.83 -41.26 18.95
C ALA A 856 0.89 -40.06 18.68
N LYS A 857 1.07 -38.95 19.40
CA LYS A 857 0.35 -37.69 19.16
C LYS A 857 1.16 -36.71 18.30
N LEU A 858 2.46 -36.88 18.19
CA LEU A 858 3.33 -35.93 17.50
C LEU A 858 3.44 -36.28 16.02
N LEU A 859 3.44 -35.26 15.17
CA LEU A 859 3.73 -35.36 13.74
C LEU A 859 4.75 -34.29 13.36
N HIS A 860 5.72 -34.66 12.52
CA HIS A 860 6.64 -33.70 11.91
C HIS A 860 6.19 -33.38 10.48
N ILE A 861 5.62 -32.18 10.30
CA ILE A 861 5.16 -31.67 9.00
C ILE A 861 5.70 -30.25 8.81
N PRO A 862 6.76 -30.05 8.02
CA PRO A 862 7.36 -28.74 7.81
C PRO A 862 6.54 -27.87 6.85
N HIS A 863 6.94 -26.62 6.67
CA HIS A 863 6.36 -25.75 5.63
C HIS A 863 6.80 -26.20 4.22
N PRO A 864 5.92 -26.16 3.21
CA PRO A 864 6.27 -26.50 1.84
C PRO A 864 6.99 -25.35 1.12
N ILE A 865 7.82 -25.69 0.13
CA ILE A 865 8.40 -24.78 -0.85
C ILE A 865 7.94 -25.14 -2.28
N ALA A 866 7.74 -24.14 -3.15
CA ALA A 866 7.16 -24.34 -4.48
C ALA A 866 8.15 -24.94 -5.50
N ALA A 867 7.68 -25.81 -6.40
CA ALA A 867 8.52 -26.51 -7.38
C ALA A 867 9.27 -25.57 -8.36
N GLN A 868 8.66 -24.45 -8.76
CA GLN A 868 9.30 -23.43 -9.62
C GLN A 868 10.52 -22.76 -8.98
N GLN A 869 10.66 -22.84 -7.65
CA GLN A 869 11.84 -22.35 -6.92
C GLN A 869 12.95 -23.40 -6.84
N THR A 870 12.70 -24.65 -7.25
CA THR A 870 13.64 -25.79 -7.15
C THR A 870 14.18 -26.28 -8.50
N GLU A 871 13.66 -25.77 -9.63
CA GLU A 871 14.18 -26.05 -10.97
C GLU A 871 15.40 -25.18 -11.30
N ALA A 872 16.25 -25.64 -12.23
CA ALA A 872 17.57 -25.08 -12.52
C ALA A 872 17.55 -23.56 -12.71
N LEU A 873 17.88 -22.83 -11.65
CA LEU A 873 18.08 -21.40 -11.68
C LEU A 873 19.36 -21.13 -12.48
N ASP A 874 19.30 -20.21 -13.45
CA ASP A 874 20.48 -19.50 -13.92
C ASP A 874 21.00 -18.69 -12.73
N LEU A 875 21.80 -19.34 -11.89
CA LEU A 875 22.43 -18.74 -10.73
C LEU A 875 23.37 -17.66 -11.28
N LEU A 876 22.95 -16.40 -11.17
CA LEU A 876 23.85 -15.27 -11.38
C LEU A 876 25.03 -15.49 -10.43
N ASP A 877 26.25 -15.62 -10.95
CA ASP A 877 27.43 -15.56 -10.11
C ASP A 877 27.45 -14.15 -9.50
N PRO A 878 27.20 -13.97 -8.20
CA PRO A 878 27.08 -12.64 -7.63
C PRO A 878 28.48 -12.02 -7.72
N GLN A 879 28.65 -11.10 -8.66
CA GLN A 879 29.89 -10.35 -8.82
C GLN A 879 30.10 -9.33 -7.67
N GLY A 880 29.78 -9.70 -6.41
CA GLY A 880 29.85 -8.90 -5.19
C GLY A 880 29.63 -9.71 -3.90
N LEU A 881 30.24 -9.29 -2.79
CA LEU A 881 30.17 -9.95 -1.47
C LEU A 881 28.88 -9.58 -0.71
N ARG A 882 27.72 -9.81 -1.35
CA ARG A 882 26.41 -9.45 -0.83
C ARG A 882 25.85 -10.47 0.16
N VAL A 883 25.61 -10.01 1.38
CA VAL A 883 24.96 -10.74 2.47
C VAL A 883 23.53 -10.24 2.61
N ILE A 884 22.54 -11.13 2.76
CA ILE A 884 21.13 -10.74 2.92
C ILE A 884 20.51 -11.23 4.22
N TYR A 885 19.54 -10.46 4.75
CA TYR A 885 18.65 -10.90 5.82
C TYR A 885 17.24 -10.33 5.66
N LEU A 886 16.25 -11.18 5.37
CA LEU A 886 14.85 -10.77 5.22
C LEU A 886 14.09 -11.11 6.50
N ALA A 887 13.75 -10.10 7.29
CA ALA A 887 13.04 -10.27 8.55
C ALA A 887 12.35 -8.98 8.99
N ARG A 888 11.25 -9.10 9.75
CA ARG A 888 10.64 -7.94 10.43
C ARG A 888 11.67 -7.20 11.28
N TYR A 889 11.62 -5.88 11.31
CA TYR A 889 12.46 -5.05 12.20
C TYR A 889 11.92 -5.09 13.63
N ALA A 890 12.15 -6.22 14.30
CA ALA A 890 11.64 -6.56 15.62
C ALA A 890 12.74 -7.14 16.52
N SER A 891 12.57 -7.01 17.84
CA SER A 891 13.59 -7.34 18.84
C SER A 891 14.06 -8.79 18.79
N GLU A 892 13.15 -9.74 18.53
CA GLU A 892 13.41 -11.17 18.46
C GLU A 892 14.33 -11.55 17.28
N LYS A 893 14.42 -10.68 16.26
CA LYS A 893 15.29 -10.89 15.09
C LYS A 893 16.72 -10.41 15.32
N ARG A 894 17.00 -9.75 16.45
CA ARG A 894 18.33 -9.31 16.92
C ARG A 894 19.19 -8.70 15.81
N HIS A 895 18.62 -7.75 15.07
CA HIS A 895 19.33 -6.98 14.04
C HIS A 895 20.58 -6.28 14.60
N HIS A 896 20.57 -5.88 15.87
CA HIS A 896 21.73 -5.28 16.54
C HIS A 896 22.97 -6.19 16.54
N LEU A 897 22.81 -7.50 16.80
CA LEU A 897 23.92 -8.47 16.77
C LEU A 897 24.45 -8.71 15.36
N LEU A 898 23.55 -8.63 14.37
CA LEU A 898 23.95 -8.70 12.98
C LEU A 898 24.80 -7.49 12.59
N LEU A 899 24.41 -6.28 13.01
CA LEU A 899 25.21 -5.07 12.79
C LEU A 899 26.58 -5.17 13.50
N ASP A 900 26.63 -5.69 14.73
CA ASP A 900 27.89 -5.93 15.46
C ASP A 900 28.81 -6.89 14.69
N ALA A 901 28.27 -8.00 14.21
CA ALA A 901 29.02 -8.96 13.43
C ALA A 901 29.48 -8.36 12.09
N PHE A 902 28.62 -7.59 11.42
CA PHE A 902 28.94 -7.01 10.12
C PHE A 902 30.01 -5.92 10.22
N GLU A 903 30.10 -5.20 11.35
CA GLU A 903 31.21 -4.28 11.59
C GLU A 903 32.57 -5.00 11.55
N GLU A 904 32.65 -6.21 12.14
CA GLU A 904 33.84 -7.06 12.11
C GLU A 904 34.09 -7.69 10.73
N VAL A 905 33.03 -7.97 9.97
CA VAL A 905 33.13 -8.42 8.58
C VAL A 905 33.76 -7.32 7.73
N VAL A 906 33.26 -6.09 7.80
CA VAL A 906 33.77 -4.95 7.02
C VAL A 906 35.22 -4.63 7.36
N LYS A 907 35.64 -4.78 8.62
CA LYS A 907 37.07 -4.65 9.02
C LYS A 907 37.99 -5.61 8.27
N GLN A 908 37.52 -6.79 7.89
CA GLN A 908 38.31 -7.82 7.20
C GLN A 908 38.04 -7.90 5.69
N LEU A 909 36.85 -7.47 5.26
CA LEU A 909 36.33 -7.48 3.90
C LEU A 909 35.59 -6.15 3.64
N PRO A 910 36.30 -5.05 3.35
CA PRO A 910 35.70 -3.72 3.23
C PRO A 910 34.62 -3.57 2.15
N HIS A 911 34.61 -4.47 1.16
CA HIS A 911 33.64 -4.51 0.06
C HIS A 911 32.44 -5.44 0.34
N ALA A 912 32.33 -6.02 1.53
CA ALA A 912 31.16 -6.81 1.91
C ALA A 912 29.97 -5.89 2.20
N GLU A 913 28.81 -6.24 1.66
CA GLU A 913 27.57 -5.48 1.85
C GLU A 913 26.51 -6.32 2.54
N LEU A 914 25.77 -5.73 3.46
CA LEU A 914 24.61 -6.33 4.12
C LEU A 914 23.34 -5.63 3.65
N HIS A 915 22.44 -6.37 3.02
CA HIS A 915 21.10 -5.90 2.64
C HIS A 915 20.05 -6.54 3.53
N THR A 916 19.34 -5.73 4.30
CA THR A 916 18.24 -6.19 5.16
C THR A 916 16.90 -5.67 4.62
N TYR A 917 15.86 -6.50 4.64
CA TYR A 917 14.53 -6.12 4.16
C TYR A 917 13.45 -6.47 5.18
N GLY A 918 12.50 -5.57 5.38
CA GLY A 918 11.40 -5.78 6.30
C GLY A 918 10.64 -4.50 6.64
N VAL A 919 9.68 -4.63 7.55
CA VAL A 919 8.98 -3.51 8.19
C VAL A 919 8.90 -3.81 9.68
N GLY A 920 9.03 -2.80 10.53
CA GLY A 920 8.88 -2.97 11.98
C GLY A 920 9.32 -1.76 12.78
N ALA A 921 9.02 -1.77 14.07
CA ALA A 921 9.25 -0.64 14.97
C ALA A 921 10.72 -0.24 15.11
N LEU A 922 11.66 -1.15 14.82
CA LEU A 922 13.10 -0.88 14.94
C LEU A 922 13.72 -0.28 13.67
N GLN A 923 12.96 -0.09 12.59
CA GLN A 923 13.51 0.32 11.29
C GLN A 923 14.30 1.64 11.39
N ASP A 924 13.72 2.66 12.01
CA ASP A 924 14.35 3.98 12.16
C ASP A 924 15.57 3.92 13.08
N GLU A 925 15.49 3.17 14.19
CA GLU A 925 16.59 2.98 15.13
C GLU A 925 17.79 2.30 14.47
N LEU A 926 17.55 1.25 13.67
CA LEU A 926 18.59 0.53 12.94
C LEU A 926 19.23 1.40 11.86
N ALA A 927 18.43 2.17 11.12
CA ALA A 927 18.94 3.11 10.11
C ALA A 927 19.81 4.20 10.74
N GLN A 928 19.40 4.75 11.88
CA GLN A 928 20.20 5.72 12.64
C GLN A 928 21.51 5.10 13.12
N ARG A 929 21.47 3.88 13.65
CA ARG A 929 22.67 3.17 14.11
C ARG A 929 23.66 2.93 12.97
N VAL A 930 23.18 2.52 11.78
CA VAL A 930 24.03 2.34 10.59
C VAL A 930 24.68 3.67 10.20
N HIS A 931 23.92 4.76 10.14
CA HIS A 931 24.44 6.08 9.76
C HIS A 931 25.46 6.62 10.78
N ALA A 932 25.24 6.36 12.07
CA ALA A 932 26.14 6.79 13.14
C ALA A 932 27.43 5.96 13.25
N THR A 933 27.53 4.81 12.55
CA THR A 933 28.69 3.91 12.62
C THR A 933 29.49 3.99 11.31
N PRO A 934 30.63 4.69 11.25
CA PRO A 934 31.35 4.93 9.99
C PRO A 934 31.72 3.66 9.21
N ALA A 935 32.06 2.57 9.91
CA ALA A 935 32.38 1.28 9.28
C ALA A 935 31.16 0.57 8.66
N LEU A 936 29.94 0.93 9.05
CA LEU A 936 28.70 0.38 8.49
C LEU A 936 28.07 1.33 7.45
N ALA A 937 28.41 2.62 7.53
CA ALA A 937 27.89 3.67 6.69
C ALA A 937 28.35 3.50 5.23
N GLY A 938 27.50 2.86 4.44
CA GLY A 938 27.76 2.56 3.03
C GLY A 938 27.79 1.07 2.71
N GLN A 939 27.97 0.21 3.74
CA GLN A 939 28.08 -1.24 3.63
C GLN A 939 26.82 -1.95 4.16
N VAL A 940 26.00 -1.28 4.97
CA VAL A 940 24.72 -1.82 5.44
C VAL A 940 23.56 -1.02 4.87
N HIS A 941 22.59 -1.73 4.29
CA HIS A 941 21.40 -1.19 3.67
C HIS A 941 20.13 -1.70 4.38
N ILE A 942 19.35 -0.76 4.94
CA ILE A 942 18.07 -1.02 5.61
C ILE A 942 16.93 -0.71 4.63
N HIS A 943 16.33 -1.74 4.04
CA HIS A 943 15.27 -1.61 3.04
C HIS A 943 13.87 -1.78 3.66
N GLY A 944 12.85 -1.30 2.95
CA GLY A 944 11.45 -1.57 3.30
C GLY A 944 11.03 -3.00 2.93
N TYR A 945 9.72 -3.20 2.76
CA TYR A 945 9.17 -4.45 2.25
C TYR A 945 9.63 -4.72 0.80
N ALA A 946 10.09 -5.93 0.51
CA ALA A 946 10.47 -6.36 -0.84
C ALA A 946 9.29 -7.09 -1.51
N GLU A 947 8.83 -6.59 -2.66
CA GLU A 947 7.77 -7.24 -3.43
C GLU A 947 8.29 -8.44 -4.23
N ASP A 948 9.50 -8.36 -4.79
CA ASP A 948 10.19 -9.45 -5.48
C ASP A 948 11.36 -10.00 -4.64
N VAL A 949 11.04 -10.88 -3.70
CA VAL A 949 12.03 -11.56 -2.86
C VAL A 949 12.92 -12.54 -3.65
N SER A 950 12.44 -13.05 -4.80
CA SER A 950 13.19 -14.03 -5.59
C SER A 950 14.44 -13.41 -6.21
N SER A 951 14.32 -12.18 -6.73
CA SER A 951 15.46 -11.41 -7.24
C SER A 951 16.50 -11.15 -6.15
N VAL A 952 16.06 -10.82 -4.93
CA VAL A 952 16.95 -10.59 -3.78
C VAL A 952 17.78 -11.83 -3.45
N TYR A 953 17.16 -13.02 -3.40
CA TYR A 953 17.88 -14.26 -3.13
C TYR A 953 18.89 -14.61 -4.22
N ARG A 954 18.56 -14.41 -5.51
CA ARG A 954 19.45 -14.73 -6.64
C ARG A 954 20.71 -13.88 -6.67
N GLN A 955 20.67 -12.66 -6.13
CA GLN A 955 21.83 -11.75 -6.08
C GLN A 955 22.71 -11.96 -4.85
N ALA A 956 22.32 -12.82 -3.91
CA ALA A 956 23.03 -12.99 -2.64
C ALA A 956 24.21 -13.97 -2.75
N SER A 957 25.35 -13.59 -2.17
CA SER A 957 26.48 -14.50 -1.94
C SER A 957 26.20 -15.45 -0.78
N LEU A 958 25.55 -14.96 0.28
CA LEU A 958 25.10 -15.76 1.42
C LEU A 958 23.94 -15.04 2.13
N ALA A 959 23.14 -15.81 2.85
CA ALA A 959 22.16 -15.30 3.79
C ALA A 959 22.68 -15.43 5.22
N VAL A 960 22.23 -14.52 6.09
CA VAL A 960 22.56 -14.53 7.51
C VAL A 960 21.29 -14.46 8.35
N MET A 961 21.26 -15.21 9.45
CA MET A 961 20.19 -15.17 10.45
C MET A 961 20.75 -14.96 11.85
N SER A 962 20.41 -13.84 12.45
CA SER A 962 20.78 -13.50 13.83
C SER A 962 19.64 -13.67 14.83
N SER A 963 18.50 -14.24 14.42
CA SER A 963 17.32 -14.38 15.27
C SER A 963 17.61 -15.16 16.56
N LYS A 964 16.86 -14.81 17.60
CA LYS A 964 16.95 -15.42 18.93
C LYS A 964 16.23 -16.75 19.04
N GLU A 965 15.11 -16.85 18.34
CA GLU A 965 14.21 -17.99 18.32
C GLU A 965 13.46 -18.00 16.99
N GLU A 966 13.09 -19.19 16.54
CA GLU A 966 12.27 -19.43 15.36
C GLU A 966 11.31 -20.59 15.65
N GLY A 967 10.22 -20.70 14.89
CA GLY A 967 9.44 -21.94 14.81
C GLY A 967 9.92 -22.78 13.64
N PHE A 968 9.92 -22.17 12.47
CA PHE A 968 10.55 -22.68 11.25
C PHE A 968 10.94 -21.48 10.37
N PRO A 969 12.22 -21.29 10.05
CA PRO A 969 12.68 -20.08 9.37
C PRO A 969 12.38 -20.13 7.87
N LEU A 970 11.21 -19.62 7.46
CA LEU A 970 10.81 -19.52 6.05
C LEU A 970 11.86 -18.78 5.19
N PHE A 971 12.45 -17.70 5.71
CA PHE A 971 13.56 -17.00 5.06
C PHE A 971 14.74 -17.94 4.74
N GLY A 972 15.13 -18.79 5.71
CA GLY A 972 16.20 -19.76 5.52
C GLY A 972 15.84 -20.83 4.49
N LEU A 973 14.60 -21.32 4.52
CA LEU A 973 14.08 -22.29 3.56
C LEU A 973 14.07 -21.72 2.13
N GLU A 974 13.49 -20.53 1.95
CA GLU A 974 13.42 -19.82 0.67
C GLU A 974 14.82 -19.50 0.14
N CYS A 975 15.73 -19.07 1.01
CA CYS A 975 17.14 -18.84 0.68
C CYS A 975 17.81 -20.11 0.11
N GLN A 976 17.67 -21.25 0.79
CA GLN A 976 18.23 -22.52 0.31
C GLN A 976 17.58 -22.97 -1.02
N ALA A 977 16.28 -22.70 -1.21
CA ALA A 977 15.61 -22.97 -2.47
C ALA A 977 16.19 -22.18 -3.63
N HIS A 978 16.73 -21.00 -3.38
CA HIS A 978 17.44 -20.21 -4.39
C HIS A 978 18.94 -20.52 -4.47
N GLY A 979 19.40 -21.61 -3.84
CA GLY A 979 20.80 -22.02 -3.84
C GLY A 979 21.72 -21.05 -3.08
N CYS A 980 21.18 -20.26 -2.15
CA CYS A 980 21.97 -19.34 -1.35
C CYS A 980 22.39 -20.02 -0.03
N PRO A 981 23.70 -20.08 0.31
CA PRO A 981 24.16 -20.66 1.57
C PRO A 981 23.71 -19.83 2.76
N LEU A 982 23.35 -20.49 3.87
CA LEU A 982 22.82 -19.84 5.06
C LEU A 982 23.78 -19.94 6.26
N VAL A 983 24.16 -18.80 6.84
CA VAL A 983 24.85 -18.74 8.13
C VAL A 983 23.84 -18.33 9.20
N ALA A 984 23.58 -19.19 10.18
CA ALA A 984 22.54 -18.93 11.17
C ALA A 984 23.03 -19.23 12.58
N PHE A 985 22.56 -18.47 13.56
CA PHE A 985 22.65 -18.93 14.94
C PHE A 985 21.88 -20.25 15.10
N ALA A 986 22.48 -21.21 15.81
CA ALA A 986 21.92 -22.53 16.11
C ALA A 986 20.85 -22.44 17.22
N VAL A 987 19.87 -21.57 17.01
CA VAL A 987 18.75 -21.35 17.91
C VAL A 987 17.65 -22.37 17.67
N LYS A 988 16.84 -22.59 18.70
CA LYS A 988 15.62 -23.37 18.61
C LYS A 988 14.52 -22.53 17.94
N TYR A 989 13.90 -22.94 16.84
CA TYR A 989 14.08 -24.18 16.05
C TYR A 989 14.21 -23.89 14.56
N GLY A 990 14.78 -24.83 13.81
CA GLY A 990 14.78 -24.83 12.35
C GLY A 990 16.11 -24.54 11.66
N PRO A 991 17.01 -23.65 12.15
CA PRO A 991 18.36 -23.57 11.60
C PRO A 991 19.07 -24.92 11.54
N ARG A 992 18.93 -25.77 12.56
CA ARG A 992 19.48 -27.13 12.58
C ARG A 992 18.85 -28.03 11.53
N ASP A 993 17.52 -28.06 11.43
CA ASP A 993 16.80 -28.84 10.41
C ASP A 993 17.21 -28.50 8.96
N LEU A 994 17.55 -27.22 8.73
CA LEU A 994 18.01 -26.72 7.44
C LEU A 994 19.49 -27.02 7.17
N LEU A 995 20.36 -27.03 8.19
CA LEU A 995 21.82 -26.98 8.01
C LEU A 995 22.59 -28.20 8.53
N GLU A 996 22.14 -28.84 9.60
CA GLU A 996 22.89 -29.88 10.32
C GLU A 996 23.08 -31.11 9.43
N GLY A 997 24.35 -31.47 9.18
CA GLY A 997 24.72 -32.58 8.30
C GLY A 997 24.36 -32.40 6.81
N ARG A 998 24.05 -31.17 6.36
CA ARG A 998 23.63 -30.89 4.98
C ARG A 998 24.67 -30.19 4.13
N ASN A 999 25.73 -29.63 4.72
CA ASN A 999 26.70 -28.79 4.02
C ASN A 999 26.06 -27.63 3.22
N ALA A 1000 24.89 -27.14 3.65
CA ALA A 1000 24.13 -26.07 2.99
C ALA A 1000 24.40 -24.67 3.61
N GLY A 1001 25.38 -24.58 4.51
CA GLY A 1001 25.68 -23.40 5.29
C GLY A 1001 26.35 -23.73 6.64
N LEU A 1002 26.31 -22.79 7.58
CA LEU A 1002 27.01 -22.90 8.87
C LEU A 1002 26.11 -22.55 10.06
N LEU A 1003 26.22 -23.36 11.11
CA LEU A 1003 25.57 -23.15 12.40
C LEU A 1003 26.53 -22.49 13.39
N ILE A 1004 26.10 -21.38 13.98
CA ILE A 1004 26.90 -20.56 14.88
C ILE A 1004 26.31 -20.59 16.28
N THR A 1005 27.16 -20.62 17.31
CA THR A 1005 26.72 -20.51 18.70
C THR A 1005 25.83 -19.27 18.88
N PRO A 1006 24.60 -19.40 19.41
CA PRO A 1006 23.68 -18.26 19.55
C PRO A 1006 24.29 -17.09 20.31
N GLY A 1007 24.27 -15.90 19.69
CA GLY A 1007 24.79 -14.68 20.28
C GLY A 1007 26.30 -14.46 20.12
N ASP A 1008 27.06 -15.44 19.61
CA ASP A 1008 28.49 -15.27 19.30
C ASP A 1008 28.67 -14.49 18.00
N THR A 1009 28.60 -13.16 18.12
CA THR A 1009 28.77 -12.23 16.99
C THR A 1009 30.13 -12.34 16.33
N LYS A 1010 31.19 -12.68 17.09
CA LYS A 1010 32.53 -12.88 16.55
C LYS A 1010 32.62 -14.14 15.71
N ALA A 1011 32.02 -15.25 16.16
CA ALA A 1011 31.93 -16.47 15.34
C ALA A 1011 31.06 -16.26 14.10
N LEU A 1012 29.96 -15.50 14.22
CA LEU A 1012 29.11 -15.14 13.08
C LEU A 1012 29.93 -14.36 12.03
N ALA A 1013 30.67 -13.34 12.46
CA ALA A 1013 31.53 -12.57 11.58
C ALA A 1013 32.63 -13.42 10.92
N ARG A 1014 33.32 -14.28 11.69
CA ARG A 1014 34.33 -15.21 11.15
C ARG A 1014 33.77 -16.13 10.08
N ALA A 1015 32.59 -16.72 10.33
CA ALA A 1015 31.94 -17.63 9.38
C ALA A 1015 31.51 -16.91 8.10
N VAL A 1016 30.96 -15.69 8.21
CA VAL A 1016 30.64 -14.84 7.07
C VAL A 1016 31.91 -14.53 6.27
N VAL A 1017 33.00 -14.11 6.93
CA VAL A 1017 34.29 -13.81 6.28
C VAL A 1017 34.88 -15.05 5.58
N GLU A 1018 34.89 -16.20 6.26
CA GLU A 1018 35.40 -17.45 5.72
C GLU A 1018 34.65 -17.87 4.45
N LEU A 1019 33.31 -17.85 4.48
CA LEU A 1019 32.51 -18.16 3.31
C LEU A 1019 32.68 -17.13 2.21
N LEU A 1020 32.74 -15.83 2.51
CA LEU A 1020 32.97 -14.78 1.50
C LEU A 1020 34.38 -14.87 0.85
N ARG A 1021 35.38 -15.42 1.56
CA ARG A 1021 36.73 -15.65 1.02
C ARG A 1021 36.88 -16.91 0.17
N ASP A 1022 35.96 -17.86 0.27
CA ASP A 1022 36.07 -19.16 -0.40
C ASP A 1022 34.90 -19.41 -1.38
N PRO A 1023 35.00 -18.93 -2.64
CA PRO A 1023 33.98 -19.15 -3.66
C PRO A 1023 33.71 -20.63 -3.97
N ALA A 1024 34.74 -21.48 -3.93
CA ALA A 1024 34.60 -22.90 -4.22
C ALA A 1024 33.73 -23.59 -3.16
N ARG A 1025 33.98 -23.27 -1.87
CA ARG A 1025 33.14 -23.74 -0.77
C ARG A 1025 31.73 -23.18 -0.86
N ARG A 1026 31.54 -21.89 -1.20
CA ARG A 1026 30.20 -21.34 -1.43
C ARG A 1026 29.47 -22.12 -2.51
N GLN A 1027 30.10 -22.35 -3.66
CA GLN A 1027 29.50 -23.07 -4.78
C GLN A 1027 29.11 -24.51 -4.39
N SER A 1028 29.96 -25.21 -3.63
CA SER A 1028 29.62 -26.51 -3.06
C SER A 1028 28.40 -26.44 -2.14
N MET A 1029 28.33 -25.43 -1.27
CA MET A 1029 27.19 -25.22 -0.38
C MET A 1029 25.90 -24.84 -1.13
N ARG A 1030 26.00 -24.14 -2.27
CA ARG A 1030 24.85 -23.83 -3.12
C ARG A 1030 24.17 -25.10 -3.64
N ALA A 1031 24.97 -26.00 -4.21
CA ALA A 1031 24.47 -27.28 -4.71
C ALA A 1031 23.85 -28.11 -3.58
N ALA A 1032 24.50 -28.12 -2.41
CA ALA A 1032 24.01 -28.81 -1.23
C ALA A 1032 22.71 -28.18 -0.66
N ALA A 1033 22.55 -26.87 -0.74
CA ALA A 1033 21.32 -26.17 -0.35
C ALA A 1033 20.14 -26.54 -1.25
N LEU A 1034 20.32 -26.52 -2.57
CA LEU A 1034 19.31 -26.93 -3.54
C LEU A 1034 18.88 -28.40 -3.34
N GLU A 1035 19.84 -29.28 -3.06
CA GLU A 1035 19.53 -30.69 -2.76
C GLU A 1035 18.82 -30.85 -1.42
N SER A 1036 19.30 -30.20 -0.36
CA SER A 1036 18.70 -30.27 0.99
C SER A 1036 17.25 -29.82 0.98
N VAL A 1037 16.93 -28.77 0.23
CA VAL A 1037 15.60 -28.16 0.22
C VAL A 1037 14.53 -29.05 -0.39
N ARG A 1038 14.91 -30.00 -1.26
CA ARG A 1038 13.97 -30.94 -1.92
C ARG A 1038 13.14 -31.74 -0.93
N ARG A 1039 13.62 -31.91 0.31
CA ARG A 1039 12.87 -32.56 1.41
C ARG A 1039 11.62 -31.78 1.83
N PHE A 1040 11.59 -30.48 1.54
CA PHE A 1040 10.49 -29.57 1.81
C PHE A 1040 9.66 -29.27 0.55
N SER A 1041 9.89 -29.99 -0.56
CA SER A 1041 9.14 -29.78 -1.79
C SER A 1041 7.64 -29.94 -1.55
N HIS A 1042 6.86 -29.23 -2.36
CA HIS A 1042 5.41 -29.24 -2.27
C HIS A 1042 4.82 -30.66 -2.20
N ASP A 1043 5.29 -31.56 -3.08
CA ASP A 1043 4.80 -32.95 -3.16
C ASP A 1043 5.11 -33.74 -1.88
N ARG A 1044 6.33 -33.65 -1.35
CA ARG A 1044 6.72 -34.38 -0.13
C ARG A 1044 5.96 -33.91 1.10
N VAL A 1045 5.70 -32.61 1.19
CA VAL A 1045 4.89 -32.05 2.28
C VAL A 1045 3.41 -32.38 2.08
N ALA A 1046 2.94 -32.42 0.83
CA ALA A 1046 1.59 -32.87 0.51
C ALA A 1046 1.36 -34.33 0.91
N ASP A 1047 2.32 -35.22 0.66
CA ASP A 1047 2.24 -36.62 1.10
C ASP A 1047 2.10 -36.74 2.63
N LYS A 1048 2.86 -35.95 3.40
CA LYS A 1048 2.71 -35.89 4.86
C LYS A 1048 1.30 -35.44 5.30
N TRP A 1049 0.71 -34.47 4.60
CA TRP A 1049 -0.66 -34.04 4.87
C TRP A 1049 -1.71 -35.06 4.41
N ARG A 1050 -1.43 -35.82 3.35
CA ARG A 1050 -2.26 -36.95 2.89
C ARG A 1050 -2.28 -38.05 3.94
N ASP A 1051 -1.12 -38.41 4.49
CA ASP A 1051 -0.98 -39.38 5.58
C ASP A 1051 -1.70 -38.89 6.84
N TRP A 1052 -1.54 -37.60 7.19
CA TRP A 1052 -2.30 -36.98 8.27
C TRP A 1052 -3.81 -37.09 8.05
N HIS A 1053 -4.30 -36.80 6.84
CA HIS A 1053 -5.73 -36.84 6.54
C HIS A 1053 -6.28 -38.27 6.66
N ALA A 1054 -5.54 -39.26 6.15
CA ALA A 1054 -5.90 -40.67 6.30
C ALA A 1054 -5.94 -41.11 7.77
N ASP A 1055 -4.94 -40.69 8.56
CA ASP A 1055 -4.89 -40.94 10.00
C ASP A 1055 -6.06 -40.28 10.74
N MET A 1056 -6.38 -39.02 10.43
CA MET A 1056 -7.52 -38.32 11.05
C MET A 1056 -8.85 -38.95 10.66
N THR A 1057 -9.00 -39.38 9.40
CA THR A 1057 -10.19 -40.10 8.94
C THR A 1057 -10.36 -41.41 9.70
N ARG A 1058 -9.28 -42.17 9.89
CA ARG A 1058 -9.28 -43.42 10.67
C ARG A 1058 -9.65 -43.17 12.13
N LEU A 1059 -9.00 -42.24 12.81
CA LEU A 1059 -9.32 -41.89 14.21
C LEU A 1059 -10.79 -41.51 14.38
N LEU A 1060 -11.32 -40.76 13.42
CA LEU A 1060 -12.70 -40.30 13.44
C LEU A 1060 -13.69 -41.45 13.19
N ALA A 1061 -13.34 -42.44 12.36
CA ALA A 1061 -14.12 -43.66 12.17
C ALA A 1061 -14.08 -44.60 13.38
N GLU A 1062 -12.92 -44.77 14.02
CA GLU A 1062 -12.77 -45.56 15.25
C GLU A 1062 -13.68 -45.01 16.37
N ARG A 1063 -13.78 -43.68 16.50
CA ARG A 1063 -14.69 -43.03 17.46
C ARG A 1063 -16.17 -43.33 17.17
N LYS A 1064 -16.60 -43.29 15.91
CA LYS A 1064 -17.98 -43.67 15.51
C LYS A 1064 -18.34 -45.10 15.91
N SER A 1065 -17.39 -46.03 15.84
CA SER A 1065 -17.63 -47.44 16.22
C SER A 1065 -17.81 -47.66 17.72
N SER A 1066 -17.33 -46.72 18.56
CA SER A 1066 -17.36 -46.81 20.02
C SER A 1066 -18.59 -46.15 20.69
N SER A 1067 -19.39 -45.37 19.96
CA SER A 1067 -20.59 -44.71 20.46
C SER A 1067 -21.84 -45.13 19.68
N LEU A 1068 -22.56 -46.14 20.17
CA LEU A 1068 -23.89 -46.51 19.67
C LEU A 1068 -24.95 -45.55 20.24
N ALA A 1069 -25.21 -44.44 19.56
CA ALA A 1069 -26.50 -43.73 19.62
C ALA A 1069 -26.76 -42.95 18.31
N PRO A 1070 -27.95 -43.02 17.71
CA PRO A 1070 -28.25 -42.32 16.46
C PRO A 1070 -28.32 -40.80 16.70
N ASN A 1071 -27.66 -40.04 15.82
CA ASN A 1071 -27.81 -38.58 15.71
C ASN A 1071 -29.25 -38.25 15.28
N ALA A 1072 -30.12 -37.92 16.23
CA ALA A 1072 -31.38 -37.25 15.91
C ALA A 1072 -31.06 -35.82 15.42
N ALA A 1073 -31.70 -35.41 14.33
CA ALA A 1073 -31.60 -34.05 13.80
C ALA A 1073 -32.18 -33.05 14.83
N LEU A 1074 -31.32 -32.51 15.69
CA LEU A 1074 -31.65 -31.42 16.60
C LEU A 1074 -31.34 -30.09 15.91
N GLN A 1075 -32.32 -29.19 15.89
CA GLN A 1075 -32.13 -27.79 15.50
C GLN A 1075 -31.02 -27.13 16.36
N PRO A 1076 -30.33 -26.08 15.89
CA PRO A 1076 -29.43 -25.30 16.72
C PRO A 1076 -30.20 -24.72 17.92
N THR A 1077 -30.10 -25.36 19.07
CA THR A 1077 -30.83 -24.98 20.30
C THR A 1077 -30.05 -23.94 21.09
N ALA A 1078 -30.74 -22.99 21.71
CA ALA A 1078 -30.19 -22.05 22.71
C ALA A 1078 -29.39 -22.78 23.82
N ALA A 1079 -29.72 -24.04 24.13
CA ALA A 1079 -28.98 -24.88 25.07
C ALA A 1079 -27.47 -25.00 24.77
N ALA A 1080 -27.05 -25.02 23.49
CA ALA A 1080 -25.64 -25.10 23.12
C ALA A 1080 -24.87 -23.79 23.36
N MET A 1081 -25.59 -22.67 23.53
CA MET A 1081 -25.02 -21.39 23.95
C MET A 1081 -24.88 -21.32 25.47
N VAL A 1082 -25.79 -21.95 26.23
CA VAL A 1082 -25.82 -21.90 27.71
C VAL A 1082 -24.84 -22.88 28.37
N GLU A 1083 -24.51 -23.99 27.69
CA GLU A 1083 -23.51 -24.94 28.17
C GLU A 1083 -22.09 -24.35 28.15
N GLY A 1084 -21.70 -23.69 29.24
CA GLY A 1084 -20.30 -23.31 29.49
C GLY A 1084 -19.34 -24.52 29.53
N PRO A 1085 -18.01 -24.28 29.52
CA PRO A 1085 -17.02 -25.32 29.77
C PRO A 1085 -17.11 -25.91 31.17
#